data_AF-A0AAX1J6Q2-F1
#
_entry.id   AF-A0AAX1J6Q2-F1
#
_cell.length_a   1.000
_cell.length_b   1.000
_cell.length_c   1.000
_cell.angle_alpha   90.00
_cell.angle_beta   90.00
_cell.angle_gamma   90.00
#
_symmetry.space_group_name_H-M   'P 1'
#
loop_
_entity.id
_entity.type
_entity.pdbx_description
1 polymer ?
#
loop_
_entity_poly.entity_id
_entity_poly.type
_entity_poly.pdbx_seq_one_letter_code
_entity_poly.pdbx_strand_id
1 'polypeptide(L)'
;MTDLAQGANALHGRDADAHEFARRVQDHSVVVFTGASGVGKTSALYMAVRPQLERSGFAVMLCDTWNPPDDFDPATLIETQVSAQLPRGVRLGDEQPSLIEQLDRYYPDRAVVVLDQFEELIRYKPSAYQKLLEWIKETTETSRVRIVVSLRIEYEHELAGRAGLQIAPFQMTRYELAPITDAEIIEQIIRAATTSSGRPAASDEAVGHLVTAWEETVHSPGWSEVGLLHLQATLYSLWSTKTGHRIEGVDVQKMIRKSGATAFNASQPANVGLFEYGLSTSVEVALNHCREACLPAGIDTALATRTRELVVNMAAHLSSGGYKISLDRDELADRVVMGTSAPVAKAARSALASRVDSAGSADLDEDQRDWLAVRRSELLDSSRLHGGTWPWELDPEDSTGGALLGLRPVDSMLEELRSFHFALEWLRTCALIRMTSTEPGRVMVSLIHDRFAAGLSRWSETVRTGSEEAIARVSAIRGAILDWSSERHSESADHEMRTGSNRTRVIANVRWAYCTITKSFEKTTFVSCDFRGSTFHNCQFEGVSFVNCLLDDVEFVDCHIVGQPDALPADLTTEQKEKQPSFHVQAPQLVPILNRYRETNIAGSMLFSETAGLAAVPVPTGHTHARLVPFEPQLGGLTMFGGRLSSLKLRSCVFPQNGKLSLRHVAGTSVELAEQSEARLEVFAAALRGLTITIPIGMLTDPTAGVETTRPDNWFEVSVRDSRIINTWIGPGINGAAEFYNCRVWQLFNGSDSFSVTLPNSPVLGAVNVDESEDLIPVRIEAGTLGGIRDEVLEASLLIDYRSRPAKYEVTHEGERQPRPHLPAH
;
A
#
# COMPACT_ATOMS: atom_id res chain seq x y z
N MET A 1 -10.18 -26.80 18.15
CA MET A 1 -11.43 -26.26 17.56
C MET A 1 -12.64 -26.99 18.14
N THR A 2 -12.90 -26.88 19.45
CA THR A 2 -13.90 -27.74 20.12
C THR A 2 -14.92 -27.00 20.98
N ASP A 3 -14.95 -25.65 20.97
CA ASP A 3 -15.84 -24.86 21.85
C ASP A 3 -16.78 -23.87 21.13
N LEU A 4 -17.08 -24.08 19.84
CA LEU A 4 -18.08 -23.27 19.08
C LEU A 4 -19.39 -24.01 18.78
N ALA A 5 -19.55 -25.25 19.25
CA ALA A 5 -20.61 -26.15 18.78
C ALA A 5 -21.99 -26.00 19.46
N GLN A 6 -22.23 -25.02 20.34
CA GLN A 6 -23.48 -24.97 21.13
C GLN A 6 -24.34 -23.70 20.98
N GLY A 7 -24.06 -22.80 20.01
CA GLY A 7 -24.72 -21.48 19.97
C GLY A 7 -25.53 -21.05 18.74
N ALA A 8 -25.38 -21.62 17.53
CA ALA A 8 -25.79 -20.88 16.32
C ALA A 8 -26.32 -21.71 15.12
N ASN A 9 -27.22 -22.68 15.33
CA ASN A 9 -27.72 -23.57 14.25
C ASN A 9 -29.22 -23.41 13.94
N ALA A 10 -29.74 -22.20 13.76
CA ALA A 10 -31.10 -22.00 13.25
C ALA A 10 -31.15 -20.93 12.15
N LEU A 11 -31.53 -21.33 10.95
CA LEU A 11 -31.89 -20.40 9.87
C LEU A 11 -33.35 -19.96 10.09
N HIS A 12 -33.56 -18.73 10.54
CA HIS A 12 -34.89 -18.20 10.82
C HIS A 12 -35.67 -17.88 9.53
N GLY A 13 -36.98 -18.16 9.52
CA GLY A 13 -37.88 -17.77 8.43
C GLY A 13 -37.88 -18.67 7.20
N ARG A 14 -37.15 -19.79 7.22
CA ARG A 14 -37.03 -20.73 6.08
C ARG A 14 -37.61 -22.12 6.38
N ASP A 15 -38.36 -22.27 7.48
CA ASP A 15 -38.92 -23.56 7.87
C ASP A 15 -39.94 -24.09 6.86
N ALA A 16 -40.86 -23.24 6.40
CA ALA A 16 -41.85 -23.61 5.38
C ALA A 16 -41.17 -23.99 4.05
N ASP A 17 -40.17 -23.20 3.64
CA ASP A 17 -39.37 -23.49 2.45
C ASP A 17 -38.68 -24.85 2.55
N ALA A 18 -38.04 -25.14 3.69
CA ALA A 18 -37.33 -26.40 3.91
C ALA A 18 -38.26 -27.61 3.95
N HIS A 19 -39.46 -27.48 4.53
CA HIS A 19 -40.45 -28.56 4.54
C HIS A 19 -40.99 -28.86 3.14
N GLU A 20 -41.37 -27.82 2.39
CA GLU A 20 -41.87 -27.99 1.03
C GLU A 20 -40.78 -28.51 0.08
N PHE A 21 -39.55 -28.01 0.22
CA PHE A 21 -38.40 -28.51 -0.54
C PHE A 21 -38.11 -29.99 -0.23
N ALA A 22 -38.08 -30.37 1.06
CA ALA A 22 -37.85 -31.75 1.46
C ALA A 22 -38.94 -32.69 0.92
N ARG A 23 -40.20 -32.23 0.87
CA ARG A 23 -41.31 -32.96 0.24
C ARG A 23 -41.07 -33.16 -1.26
N ARG A 24 -40.62 -32.14 -1.98
CA ARG A 24 -40.29 -32.25 -3.41
C ARG A 24 -39.15 -33.23 -3.67
N VAL A 25 -38.12 -33.23 -2.83
CA VAL A 25 -37.03 -34.22 -2.88
C VAL A 25 -37.56 -35.63 -2.65
N GLN A 26 -38.52 -35.84 -1.74
CA GLN A 26 -39.13 -37.15 -1.53
C GLN A 26 -39.87 -37.65 -2.78
N ASP A 27 -40.60 -36.76 -3.45
CA ASP A 27 -41.52 -37.08 -4.54
C ASP A 27 -40.83 -37.20 -5.93
N HIS A 28 -39.62 -36.66 -6.12
CA HIS A 28 -38.98 -36.55 -7.44
C HIS A 28 -37.52 -37.02 -7.42
N SER A 29 -37.03 -37.54 -8.55
CA SER A 29 -35.64 -37.97 -8.73
C SER A 29 -34.68 -36.79 -8.86
N VAL A 30 -35.14 -35.69 -9.48
CA VAL A 30 -34.34 -34.46 -9.64
C VAL A 30 -35.14 -33.24 -9.18
N VAL A 31 -34.52 -32.44 -8.31
CA VAL A 31 -35.06 -31.13 -7.90
C VAL A 31 -34.10 -30.04 -8.35
N VAL A 32 -34.59 -29.15 -9.21
CA VAL A 32 -33.87 -27.94 -9.62
C VAL A 32 -34.18 -26.83 -8.63
N PHE A 33 -33.18 -26.40 -7.88
CA PHE A 33 -33.29 -25.35 -6.87
C PHE A 33 -32.76 -24.02 -7.41
N THR A 34 -33.66 -23.08 -7.66
CA THR A 34 -33.32 -21.77 -8.25
C THR A 34 -33.63 -20.63 -7.29
N GLY A 35 -33.13 -19.45 -7.63
CA GLY A 35 -33.40 -18.23 -6.89
C GLY A 35 -32.42 -17.13 -7.30
N ALA A 36 -32.80 -15.88 -7.06
CA ALA A 36 -31.95 -14.72 -7.35
C ALA A 36 -30.62 -14.76 -6.56
N SER A 37 -29.68 -13.90 -6.95
CA SER A 37 -28.43 -13.74 -6.19
C SER A 37 -28.73 -13.20 -4.78
N GLY A 38 -28.05 -13.70 -3.74
CA GLY A 38 -28.17 -13.17 -2.38
C GLY A 38 -29.44 -13.52 -1.58
N VAL A 39 -30.36 -14.34 -2.12
CA VAL A 39 -31.59 -14.80 -1.39
C VAL A 39 -31.32 -15.84 -0.29
N GLY A 40 -30.08 -16.33 -0.20
CA GLY A 40 -29.64 -17.32 0.79
C GLY A 40 -29.79 -18.78 0.34
N LYS A 41 -29.67 -19.11 -0.95
CA LYS A 41 -29.79 -20.50 -1.47
C LYS A 41 -28.87 -21.49 -0.75
N THR A 42 -27.56 -21.25 -0.77
CA THR A 42 -26.57 -22.10 -0.09
C THR A 42 -26.86 -22.19 1.41
N SER A 43 -27.15 -21.07 2.09
CA SER A 43 -27.53 -21.12 3.51
C SER A 43 -28.79 -21.94 3.77
N ALA A 44 -29.81 -21.84 2.92
CA ALA A 44 -31.03 -22.65 3.00
C ALA A 44 -30.72 -24.14 2.80
N LEU A 45 -29.88 -24.48 1.82
CA LEU A 45 -29.45 -25.87 1.58
C LEU A 45 -28.74 -26.45 2.80
N TYR A 46 -27.76 -25.74 3.34
CA TYR A 46 -26.88 -26.27 4.40
C TYR A 46 -27.54 -26.24 5.79
N MET A 47 -28.27 -25.17 6.12
CA MET A 47 -28.74 -24.93 7.49
C MET A 47 -30.21 -25.31 7.72
N ALA A 48 -31.02 -25.44 6.66
CA ALA A 48 -32.44 -25.77 6.80
C ALA A 48 -32.82 -27.07 6.08
N VAL A 49 -32.53 -27.16 4.78
CA VAL A 49 -32.90 -28.31 3.94
C VAL A 49 -32.15 -29.57 4.34
N ARG A 50 -30.82 -29.52 4.44
CA ARG A 50 -30.01 -30.70 4.83
C ARG A 50 -30.45 -31.25 6.20
N PRO A 51 -30.52 -30.45 7.28
CA PRO A 51 -30.98 -30.96 8.57
C PRO A 51 -32.40 -31.52 8.53
N GLN A 52 -33.30 -30.93 7.73
CA GLN A 52 -34.67 -31.43 7.56
C GLN A 52 -34.69 -32.81 6.84
N LEU A 53 -33.89 -32.97 5.79
CA LEU A 53 -33.73 -34.23 5.06
C LEU A 53 -33.07 -35.31 5.93
N GLU A 54 -32.01 -34.98 6.65
CA GLU A 54 -31.33 -35.90 7.58
C GLU A 54 -32.25 -36.34 8.72
N ARG A 55 -33.04 -35.42 9.32
CA ARG A 55 -34.10 -35.77 10.30
C ARG A 55 -35.17 -36.67 9.70
N SER A 56 -35.42 -36.55 8.40
CA SER A 56 -36.33 -37.42 7.65
C SER A 56 -35.69 -38.76 7.26
N GLY A 57 -34.43 -39.01 7.63
CA GLY A 57 -33.70 -40.26 7.40
C GLY A 57 -32.91 -40.32 6.10
N PHE A 58 -32.69 -39.20 5.42
CA PHE A 58 -31.86 -39.16 4.20
C PHE A 58 -30.37 -39.03 4.54
N ALA A 59 -29.52 -39.72 3.77
CA ALA A 59 -28.11 -39.41 3.63
C ALA A 59 -27.95 -38.29 2.59
N VAL A 60 -27.39 -37.14 3.01
CA VAL A 60 -27.24 -35.95 2.16
C VAL A 60 -25.77 -35.64 1.97
N MET A 61 -25.34 -35.53 0.71
CA MET A 61 -23.97 -35.15 0.34
C MET A 61 -24.01 -33.89 -0.52
N LEU A 62 -23.15 -32.92 -0.26
CA LEU A 62 -23.11 -31.65 -0.97
C LEU A 62 -21.81 -31.48 -1.75
N CYS A 63 -21.93 -31.08 -3.01
CA CYS A 63 -20.86 -30.66 -3.90
C CYS A 63 -21.05 -29.18 -4.19
N ASP A 64 -20.14 -28.33 -3.74
CA ASP A 64 -20.19 -26.86 -3.92
C ASP A 64 -18.94 -26.29 -4.61
N THR A 65 -17.99 -27.16 -4.99
CA THR A 65 -16.70 -26.78 -5.55
C THR A 65 -16.48 -27.49 -6.88
N TRP A 66 -16.21 -26.71 -7.94
CA TRP A 66 -16.06 -27.21 -9.31
C TRP A 66 -14.65 -26.97 -9.83
N ASN A 67 -13.78 -28.00 -9.73
CA ASN A 67 -12.45 -27.97 -10.32
C ASN A 67 -12.11 -29.27 -11.09
N PRO A 68 -12.86 -29.60 -12.16
CA PRO A 68 -12.62 -30.80 -12.94
C PRO A 68 -11.31 -30.71 -13.74
N PRO A 69 -10.46 -31.76 -13.71
CA PRO A 69 -9.40 -31.96 -14.70
C PRO A 69 -9.96 -32.03 -16.14
N ASP A 70 -9.11 -31.84 -17.16
CA ASP A 70 -9.58 -31.88 -18.56
C ASP A 70 -10.09 -33.27 -18.96
N ASP A 71 -9.38 -34.32 -18.54
CA ASP A 71 -9.83 -35.70 -18.63
C ASP A 71 -10.25 -36.19 -17.24
N PHE A 72 -11.55 -36.19 -17.03
CA PHE A 72 -12.15 -36.67 -15.78
C PHE A 72 -13.39 -37.50 -16.09
N ASP A 73 -13.62 -38.45 -15.19
CA ASP A 73 -14.87 -39.17 -15.04
C ASP A 73 -15.76 -38.42 -14.01
N PRO A 74 -17.02 -38.09 -14.35
CA PRO A 74 -17.92 -37.36 -13.45
C PRO A 74 -18.16 -38.04 -12.11
N ALA A 75 -18.27 -39.37 -12.06
CA ALA A 75 -18.49 -40.08 -10.79
C ALA A 75 -17.30 -39.88 -9.86
N THR A 76 -16.07 -40.03 -10.38
CA THR A 76 -14.81 -39.82 -9.64
C THR A 76 -14.69 -38.38 -9.10
N LEU A 77 -15.10 -37.37 -9.89
CA LEU A 77 -15.12 -35.98 -9.44
C LEU A 77 -16.07 -35.80 -8.24
N ILE A 78 -17.31 -36.28 -8.34
CA ILE A 78 -18.31 -36.17 -7.27
C ILE A 78 -17.82 -36.91 -6.02
N GLU A 79 -17.28 -38.13 -6.18
CA GLU A 79 -16.71 -38.93 -5.09
C GLU A 79 -15.60 -38.18 -4.34
N THR A 80 -14.69 -37.54 -5.07
CA THR A 80 -13.63 -36.73 -4.48
C THR A 80 -14.20 -35.59 -3.63
N GLN A 81 -15.22 -34.88 -4.16
CA GLN A 81 -15.85 -33.74 -3.49
C GLN A 81 -16.62 -34.15 -2.22
N VAL A 82 -17.28 -35.31 -2.22
CA VAL A 82 -18.10 -35.75 -1.08
C VAL A 82 -17.36 -36.65 -0.10
N SER A 83 -16.08 -36.95 -0.34
CA SER A 83 -15.27 -37.89 0.45
C SER A 83 -15.26 -37.61 1.96
N ALA A 84 -15.31 -36.34 2.36
CA ALA A 84 -15.38 -35.92 3.76
C ALA A 84 -16.80 -36.00 4.38
N GLN A 85 -17.82 -36.25 3.56
CA GLN A 85 -19.24 -36.21 3.91
C GLN A 85 -19.92 -37.58 3.78
N LEU A 86 -19.14 -38.66 3.63
CA LEU A 86 -19.67 -39.98 3.38
C LEU A 86 -20.55 -40.48 4.54
N PRO A 87 -21.76 -41.00 4.24
CA PRO A 87 -22.62 -41.56 5.26
C PRO A 87 -22.06 -42.89 5.78
N ARG A 88 -22.53 -43.32 6.96
CA ARG A 88 -22.01 -44.52 7.63
C ARG A 88 -22.13 -45.76 6.74
N GLY A 89 -21.02 -46.46 6.54
CA GLY A 89 -20.97 -47.71 5.79
C GLY A 89 -20.59 -47.56 4.32
N VAL A 90 -20.57 -46.33 3.79
CA VAL A 90 -20.04 -46.03 2.45
C VAL A 90 -18.53 -45.80 2.53
N ARG A 91 -17.77 -46.38 1.60
CA ARG A 91 -16.31 -46.22 1.50
C ARG A 91 -15.89 -46.06 0.05
N LEU A 92 -15.06 -45.07 -0.24
CA LEU A 92 -14.50 -44.86 -1.58
C LEU A 92 -13.16 -45.61 -1.74
N GLY A 93 -12.82 -45.96 -2.98
CA GLY A 93 -11.54 -46.59 -3.35
C GLY A 93 -11.70 -47.62 -4.47
N ASP A 94 -10.59 -47.95 -5.15
CA ASP A 94 -10.58 -48.75 -6.38
C ASP A 94 -11.19 -50.16 -6.24
N GLU A 95 -11.17 -50.73 -5.02
CA GLU A 95 -11.73 -52.06 -4.73
C GLU A 95 -13.20 -52.00 -4.25
N GLN A 96 -13.77 -50.80 -4.10
CA GLN A 96 -15.14 -50.61 -3.63
C GLN A 96 -16.09 -50.38 -4.81
N PRO A 97 -17.39 -50.73 -4.69
CA PRO A 97 -18.40 -50.33 -5.67
C PRO A 97 -18.48 -48.80 -5.79
N SER A 98 -19.05 -48.27 -6.88
CA SER A 98 -19.20 -46.81 -7.03
C SER A 98 -20.04 -46.20 -5.89
N LEU A 99 -19.88 -44.90 -5.64
CA LEU A 99 -20.65 -44.18 -4.64
C LEU A 99 -22.16 -44.37 -4.83
N ILE A 100 -22.64 -44.25 -6.06
CA ILE A 100 -24.07 -44.39 -6.39
C ILE A 100 -24.56 -45.80 -6.08
N GLU A 101 -23.80 -46.85 -6.43
CA GLU A 101 -24.17 -48.24 -6.11
C GLU A 101 -24.23 -48.49 -4.61
N GLN A 102 -23.28 -47.94 -3.85
CA GLN A 102 -23.28 -48.06 -2.39
C GLN A 102 -24.46 -47.29 -1.77
N LEU A 103 -24.75 -46.09 -2.25
CA LEU A 103 -25.89 -45.29 -1.78
C LEU A 103 -27.22 -45.98 -2.07
N ASP A 104 -27.41 -46.54 -3.26
CA ASP A 104 -28.64 -47.27 -3.59
C ASP A 104 -28.80 -48.56 -2.76
N ARG A 105 -27.68 -49.21 -2.42
CA ARG A 105 -27.67 -50.43 -1.58
C ARG A 105 -27.94 -50.13 -0.11
N TYR A 106 -27.27 -49.15 0.48
CA TYR A 106 -27.30 -48.88 1.93
C TYR A 106 -28.37 -47.85 2.32
N TYR A 107 -28.74 -46.95 1.41
CA TYR A 107 -29.70 -45.87 1.62
C TYR A 107 -30.77 -45.84 0.50
N PRO A 108 -31.46 -46.96 0.25
CA PRO A 108 -32.44 -47.06 -0.82
C PRO A 108 -33.55 -46.01 -0.64
N ASP A 109 -33.84 -45.24 -1.68
CA ASP A 109 -34.80 -44.13 -1.65
C ASP A 109 -34.51 -43.04 -0.61
N ARG A 110 -33.33 -43.05 0.00
CA ARG A 110 -32.93 -42.22 1.13
C ARG A 110 -31.54 -41.59 0.93
N ALA A 111 -31.06 -41.47 -0.30
CA ALA A 111 -29.83 -40.78 -0.63
C ALA A 111 -30.09 -39.55 -1.50
N VAL A 112 -29.43 -38.44 -1.18
CA VAL A 112 -29.50 -37.17 -1.93
C VAL A 112 -28.10 -36.64 -2.20
N VAL A 113 -27.78 -36.36 -3.46
CA VAL A 113 -26.57 -35.63 -3.85
C VAL A 113 -26.98 -34.23 -4.31
N VAL A 114 -26.42 -33.21 -3.66
CA VAL A 114 -26.68 -31.80 -3.97
C VAL A 114 -25.50 -31.26 -4.78
N LEU A 115 -25.79 -30.70 -5.95
CA LEU A 115 -24.85 -30.01 -6.82
C LEU A 115 -25.14 -28.51 -6.70
N ASP A 116 -24.45 -27.81 -5.79
CA ASP A 116 -24.62 -26.37 -5.56
C ASP A 116 -23.77 -25.54 -6.52
N GLN A 117 -24.24 -24.33 -6.81
CA GLN A 117 -23.58 -23.36 -7.71
C GLN A 117 -23.26 -23.95 -9.09
N PHE A 118 -24.17 -24.78 -9.63
CA PHE A 118 -23.97 -25.51 -10.89
C PHE A 118 -23.77 -24.56 -12.10
N GLU A 119 -24.17 -23.28 -11.98
CA GLU A 119 -23.91 -22.28 -13.02
C GLU A 119 -22.42 -21.99 -13.28
N GLU A 120 -21.51 -22.35 -12.38
CA GLU A 120 -20.07 -22.16 -12.61
C GLU A 120 -19.55 -23.03 -13.75
N LEU A 121 -20.05 -24.25 -13.86
CA LEU A 121 -19.70 -25.16 -14.96
C LEU A 121 -20.20 -24.61 -16.29
N ILE A 122 -21.39 -24.00 -16.30
CA ILE A 122 -21.96 -23.35 -17.50
C ILE A 122 -21.05 -22.20 -17.96
N ARG A 123 -20.57 -21.37 -17.02
CA ARG A 123 -19.76 -20.18 -17.33
C ARG A 123 -18.33 -20.52 -17.74
N TYR A 124 -17.68 -21.43 -17.01
CA TYR A 124 -16.22 -21.58 -17.09
C TYR A 124 -15.76 -22.92 -17.64
N LYS A 125 -16.60 -23.97 -17.59
CA LYS A 125 -16.23 -25.34 -18.01
C LYS A 125 -17.34 -26.04 -18.81
N PRO A 126 -17.72 -25.54 -20.01
CA PRO A 126 -18.86 -26.08 -20.76
C PRO A 126 -18.75 -27.57 -21.12
N SER A 127 -17.54 -28.08 -21.32
CA SER A 127 -17.31 -29.52 -21.56
C SER A 127 -17.62 -30.37 -20.32
N ALA A 128 -17.17 -29.93 -19.14
CA ALA A 128 -17.45 -30.60 -17.87
C ALA A 128 -18.94 -30.53 -17.52
N TYR A 129 -19.59 -29.40 -17.82
CA TYR A 129 -21.04 -29.24 -17.69
C TYR A 129 -21.79 -30.34 -18.44
N GLN A 130 -21.48 -30.58 -19.71
CA GLN A 130 -22.15 -31.61 -20.53
C GLN A 130 -21.92 -33.03 -19.98
N LYS A 131 -20.69 -33.38 -19.60
CA LYS A 131 -20.39 -34.69 -18.96
C LYS A 131 -21.19 -34.90 -17.67
N LEU A 132 -21.33 -33.86 -16.84
CA LEU A 132 -22.11 -33.94 -15.60
C LEU A 132 -23.62 -34.04 -15.85
N LEU A 133 -24.16 -33.41 -16.90
CA LEU A 133 -25.56 -33.61 -17.29
C LEU A 133 -25.85 -35.06 -17.68
N GLU A 134 -24.94 -35.68 -18.45
CA GLU A 134 -25.01 -37.10 -18.82
C GLU A 134 -24.97 -38.00 -17.57
N TRP A 135 -24.08 -37.71 -16.63
CA TRP A 135 -24.00 -38.43 -15.36
C TRP A 135 -25.27 -38.29 -14.49
N ILE A 136 -25.86 -37.09 -14.41
CA ILE A 136 -27.14 -36.89 -13.69
C ILE A 136 -28.21 -37.77 -14.32
N LYS A 137 -28.31 -37.78 -15.65
CA LYS A 137 -29.28 -38.58 -16.39
C LYS A 137 -29.08 -40.07 -16.11
N GLU A 138 -27.87 -40.59 -16.30
CA GLU A 138 -27.55 -42.00 -16.05
C GLU A 138 -27.84 -42.41 -14.61
N THR A 139 -27.48 -41.58 -13.64
CA THR A 139 -27.74 -41.83 -12.21
C THR A 139 -29.24 -41.94 -11.93
N THR A 140 -30.06 -41.09 -12.55
CA THR A 140 -31.52 -41.11 -12.37
C THR A 140 -32.23 -42.27 -13.10
N GLU A 141 -31.59 -42.85 -14.12
CA GLU A 141 -32.10 -44.01 -14.86
C GLU A 141 -31.71 -45.35 -14.19
N THR A 142 -30.57 -45.38 -13.49
CA THR A 142 -29.96 -46.61 -12.97
C THR A 142 -30.06 -46.77 -11.45
N SER A 143 -30.42 -45.71 -10.71
CA SER A 143 -30.45 -45.72 -9.24
C SER A 143 -31.67 -44.99 -8.67
N ARG A 144 -31.90 -45.13 -7.36
CA ARG A 144 -32.90 -44.35 -6.61
C ARG A 144 -32.30 -43.19 -5.82
N VAL A 145 -31.04 -42.85 -6.12
CA VAL A 145 -30.38 -41.66 -5.57
C VAL A 145 -31.04 -40.43 -6.17
N ARG A 146 -31.38 -39.47 -5.30
CA ARG A 146 -32.00 -38.20 -5.72
C ARG A 146 -30.92 -37.16 -5.96
N ILE A 147 -31.10 -36.33 -6.97
CA ILE A 147 -30.18 -35.26 -7.32
C ILE A 147 -30.86 -33.91 -7.10
N VAL A 148 -30.16 -33.00 -6.41
CA VAL A 148 -30.56 -31.59 -6.33
C VAL A 148 -29.57 -30.79 -7.15
N VAL A 149 -30.05 -30.01 -8.13
CA VAL A 149 -29.21 -29.09 -8.91
C VAL A 149 -29.56 -27.66 -8.48
N SER A 150 -28.64 -26.99 -7.79
CA SER A 150 -28.81 -25.61 -7.35
C SER A 150 -28.06 -24.65 -8.26
N LEU A 151 -28.77 -23.65 -8.79
CA LEU A 151 -28.20 -22.62 -9.65
C LEU A 151 -28.93 -21.28 -9.53
N ARG A 152 -28.34 -20.21 -10.05
CA ARG A 152 -29.05 -18.93 -10.22
C ARG A 152 -30.19 -19.08 -11.23
N ILE A 153 -31.32 -18.41 -10.94
CA ILE A 153 -32.53 -18.47 -11.77
C ILE A 153 -32.29 -18.07 -13.24
N GLU A 154 -31.40 -17.12 -13.46
CA GLU A 154 -31.01 -16.63 -14.78
C GLU A 154 -30.26 -17.67 -15.63
N TYR A 155 -29.73 -18.75 -15.04
CA TYR A 155 -29.12 -19.88 -15.76
C TYR A 155 -30.09 -21.06 -15.95
N GLU A 156 -31.32 -20.96 -15.47
CA GLU A 156 -32.31 -22.04 -15.58
C GLU A 156 -32.62 -22.40 -17.04
N HIS A 157 -32.59 -21.40 -17.93
CA HIS A 157 -32.85 -21.61 -19.35
C HIS A 157 -31.79 -22.48 -20.04
N GLU A 158 -30.54 -22.46 -19.57
CA GLU A 158 -29.47 -23.33 -20.08
C GLU A 158 -29.74 -24.78 -19.65
N LEU A 159 -30.13 -24.99 -18.39
CA LEU A 159 -30.49 -26.31 -17.87
C LEU A 159 -31.75 -26.89 -18.52
N ALA A 160 -32.75 -26.05 -18.81
CA ALA A 160 -33.99 -26.46 -19.46
C ALA A 160 -33.93 -26.47 -21.00
N GLY A 161 -32.83 -25.97 -21.58
CA GLY A 161 -32.64 -25.82 -23.02
C GLY A 161 -32.45 -27.15 -23.75
N ARG A 162 -32.32 -27.09 -25.08
CA ARG A 162 -32.13 -28.29 -25.93
C ARG A 162 -30.85 -29.07 -25.61
N ALA A 163 -29.80 -28.37 -25.16
CA ALA A 163 -28.53 -28.94 -24.73
C ALA A 163 -28.44 -29.10 -23.20
N GLY A 164 -29.55 -28.90 -22.49
CA GLY A 164 -29.65 -29.02 -21.04
C GLY A 164 -30.07 -30.43 -20.59
N LEU A 165 -30.54 -30.54 -19.35
CA LEU A 165 -30.87 -31.83 -18.73
C LEU A 165 -32.13 -32.46 -19.34
N GLN A 166 -31.98 -33.60 -20.01
CA GLN A 166 -33.07 -34.36 -20.63
C GLN A 166 -33.38 -35.63 -19.83
N ILE A 167 -34.36 -35.56 -18.93
CA ILE A 167 -34.86 -36.70 -18.14
C ILE A 167 -36.36 -36.93 -18.38
N ALA A 168 -36.88 -38.09 -17.95
CA ALA A 168 -38.25 -38.47 -18.28
C ALA A 168 -39.29 -37.51 -17.66
N PRO A 169 -40.48 -37.35 -18.30
CA PRO A 169 -41.56 -36.53 -17.75
C PRO A 169 -41.87 -36.93 -16.31
N PHE A 170 -42.12 -35.94 -15.44
CA PHE A 170 -42.43 -36.12 -14.01
C PHE A 170 -41.27 -36.57 -13.09
N GLN A 171 -40.06 -36.84 -13.60
CA GLN A 171 -38.89 -37.10 -12.74
C GLN A 171 -38.26 -35.82 -12.20
N MET A 172 -38.48 -34.68 -12.86
CA MET A 172 -37.93 -33.38 -12.50
C MET A 172 -39.00 -32.46 -11.90
N THR A 173 -38.65 -31.74 -10.86
CA THR A 173 -39.43 -30.60 -10.37
C THR A 173 -38.53 -29.39 -10.13
N ARG A 174 -39.14 -28.22 -10.06
CA ARG A 174 -38.45 -26.94 -9.83
C ARG A 174 -38.87 -26.38 -8.50
N TYR A 175 -37.95 -25.76 -7.77
CA TYR A 175 -38.26 -24.99 -6.57
C TYR A 175 -37.48 -23.68 -6.62
N GLU A 176 -38.20 -22.57 -6.75
CA GLU A 176 -37.63 -21.24 -6.69
C GLU A 176 -37.70 -20.72 -5.26
N LEU A 177 -36.54 -20.40 -4.68
CA LEU A 177 -36.45 -19.78 -3.37
C LEU A 177 -36.72 -18.29 -3.47
N ALA A 178 -37.89 -17.87 -2.99
CA ALA A 178 -38.29 -16.47 -2.95
C ALA A 178 -37.43 -15.66 -1.95
N PRO A 179 -37.20 -14.35 -2.18
CA PRO A 179 -36.63 -13.44 -1.18
C PRO A 179 -37.51 -13.38 0.09
N ILE A 180 -36.89 -13.22 1.26
CA ILE A 180 -37.65 -12.94 2.50
C ILE A 180 -38.03 -11.46 2.47
N THR A 181 -39.33 -11.17 2.39
CA THR A 181 -39.86 -9.80 2.39
C THR A 181 -40.63 -9.46 3.65
N ASP A 182 -41.09 -10.47 4.38
CA ASP A 182 -41.92 -10.34 5.57
C ASP A 182 -41.17 -9.65 6.72
N ALA A 183 -41.72 -8.54 7.20
CA ALA A 183 -41.16 -7.73 8.26
C ALA A 183 -41.07 -8.48 9.60
N GLU A 184 -42.04 -9.37 9.91
CA GLU A 184 -42.02 -10.15 11.16
C GLU A 184 -40.87 -11.15 11.16
N ILE A 185 -40.61 -11.79 10.01
CA ILE A 185 -39.48 -12.70 9.84
C ILE A 185 -38.15 -11.94 9.96
N ILE A 186 -38.07 -10.75 9.37
CA ILE A 186 -36.87 -9.90 9.45
C ILE A 186 -36.62 -9.44 10.89
N GLU A 187 -37.67 -9.06 11.62
CA GLU A 187 -37.58 -8.76 13.04
C GLU A 187 -37.02 -9.95 13.83
N GLN A 188 -37.53 -11.16 13.58
CA GLN A 188 -37.02 -12.38 14.21
C GLN A 188 -35.55 -12.63 13.90
N ILE A 189 -35.13 -12.44 12.64
CA ILE A 189 -33.72 -12.58 12.21
C ILE A 189 -32.83 -11.59 12.97
N ILE A 190 -33.24 -10.32 13.06
CA ILE A 190 -32.45 -9.30 13.77
C ILE A 190 -32.37 -9.61 15.26
N ARG A 191 -33.48 -10.04 15.88
CA ARG A 191 -33.55 -10.36 17.32
C ARG A 191 -32.82 -11.64 17.70
N ALA A 192 -32.65 -12.57 16.76
CA ALA A 192 -31.89 -13.79 17.00
C ALA A 192 -30.40 -13.52 17.27
N ALA A 193 -29.88 -12.36 16.84
CA ALA A 193 -28.50 -11.99 17.08
C ALA A 193 -28.24 -11.70 18.57
N THR A 194 -27.29 -12.45 19.15
CA THR A 194 -26.87 -12.27 20.55
C THR A 194 -25.36 -12.00 20.64
N THR A 195 -24.96 -11.31 21.69
CA THR A 195 -23.56 -11.08 22.04
C THR A 195 -22.93 -12.38 22.58
N SER A 196 -21.61 -12.41 22.71
CA SER A 196 -20.90 -13.52 23.38
C SER A 196 -21.36 -13.78 24.83
N SER A 197 -21.98 -12.78 25.46
CA SER A 197 -22.59 -12.87 26.79
C SER A 197 -24.07 -13.32 26.77
N GLY A 198 -24.60 -13.71 25.61
CA GLY A 198 -25.98 -14.17 25.43
C GLY A 198 -27.03 -13.05 25.51
N ARG A 199 -26.62 -11.78 25.49
CA ARG A 199 -27.54 -10.63 25.51
C ARG A 199 -27.95 -10.24 24.09
N PRO A 200 -29.11 -9.58 23.88
CA PRO A 200 -29.48 -9.09 22.54
C PRO A 200 -28.42 -8.17 21.95
N ALA A 201 -28.08 -8.37 20.67
CA ALA A 201 -27.07 -7.60 19.96
C ALA A 201 -27.56 -6.19 19.54
N ALA A 202 -28.87 -5.96 19.55
CA ALA A 202 -29.51 -4.68 19.23
C ALA A 202 -30.58 -4.33 20.27
N SER A 203 -30.82 -3.04 20.51
CA SER A 203 -31.94 -2.58 21.34
C SER A 203 -33.28 -2.60 20.58
N ASP A 204 -34.39 -2.62 21.31
CA ASP A 204 -35.73 -2.63 20.70
C ASP A 204 -35.97 -1.43 19.77
N GLU A 205 -35.42 -0.26 20.12
CA GLU A 205 -35.48 0.94 19.28
C GLU A 205 -34.70 0.75 17.97
N ALA A 206 -33.51 0.15 18.02
CA ALA A 206 -32.72 -0.17 16.83
C ALA A 206 -33.44 -1.17 15.91
N VAL A 207 -34.02 -2.23 16.50
CA VAL A 207 -34.81 -3.22 15.76
C VAL A 207 -36.00 -2.54 15.09
N GLY A 208 -36.75 -1.70 15.81
CA GLY A 208 -37.87 -0.94 15.26
C GLY A 208 -37.47 -0.09 14.05
N HIS A 209 -36.39 0.70 14.16
CA HIS A 209 -35.91 1.50 13.02
C HIS A 209 -35.49 0.65 11.82
N LEU A 210 -34.84 -0.50 12.04
CA LEU A 210 -34.40 -1.39 10.96
C LEU A 210 -35.58 -2.06 10.25
N VAL A 211 -36.59 -2.51 11.00
CA VAL A 211 -37.80 -3.13 10.46
C VAL A 211 -38.61 -2.11 9.67
N THR A 212 -38.81 -0.89 10.20
CA THR A 212 -39.47 0.19 9.45
C THR A 212 -38.72 0.53 8.17
N ALA A 213 -37.38 0.66 8.22
CA ALA A 213 -36.59 0.91 7.01
C ALA A 213 -36.71 -0.25 6.00
N TRP A 214 -36.81 -1.50 6.47
CA TRP A 214 -37.01 -2.67 5.60
C TRP A 214 -38.36 -2.63 4.89
N GLU A 215 -39.43 -2.37 5.63
CA GLU A 215 -40.79 -2.23 5.07
C GLU A 215 -40.85 -1.14 4.01
N GLU A 216 -40.31 0.05 4.31
CA GLU A 216 -40.27 1.17 3.35
C GLU A 216 -39.45 0.82 2.10
N THR A 217 -38.35 0.09 2.26
CA THR A 217 -37.51 -0.34 1.14
C THR A 217 -38.23 -1.34 0.23
N VAL A 218 -38.93 -2.32 0.79
CA VAL A 218 -39.67 -3.35 0.06
C VAL A 218 -40.85 -2.77 -0.73
N HIS A 219 -41.50 -1.73 -0.22
CA HIS A 219 -42.66 -1.10 -0.86
C HIS A 219 -42.30 0.04 -1.84
N SER A 220 -41.02 0.36 -2.01
CA SER A 220 -40.58 1.46 -2.87
C SER A 220 -40.64 1.09 -4.37
N PRO A 221 -41.19 1.95 -5.26
CA PRO A 221 -41.18 1.70 -6.69
C PRO A 221 -39.75 1.76 -7.27
N GLY A 222 -39.35 0.71 -8.01
CA GLY A 222 -37.95 0.48 -8.43
C GLY A 222 -37.26 -0.64 -7.64
N TRP A 223 -37.94 -1.20 -6.64
CA TRP A 223 -37.52 -2.35 -5.87
C TRP A 223 -37.37 -3.60 -6.74
N SER A 224 -36.17 -4.16 -6.80
CA SER A 224 -35.98 -5.54 -7.29
C SER A 224 -34.86 -6.33 -6.61
N GLU A 225 -34.06 -5.77 -5.70
CA GLU A 225 -32.78 -6.42 -5.37
C GLU A 225 -32.26 -6.30 -3.91
N VAL A 226 -32.98 -5.65 -2.98
CA VAL A 226 -32.60 -5.67 -1.55
C VAL A 226 -33.04 -7.00 -0.93
N GLY A 227 -32.11 -7.69 -0.25
CA GLY A 227 -32.29 -9.04 0.28
C GLY A 227 -31.41 -9.30 1.50
N LEU A 228 -31.39 -10.54 1.98
CA LEU A 228 -30.72 -10.91 3.24
C LEU A 228 -29.23 -10.55 3.29
N LEU A 229 -28.51 -10.63 2.16
CA LEU A 229 -27.13 -10.16 2.08
C LEU A 229 -26.97 -8.70 2.53
N HIS A 230 -27.91 -7.84 2.14
CA HIS A 230 -27.87 -6.43 2.51
C HIS A 230 -28.21 -6.22 3.98
N LEU A 231 -29.21 -6.95 4.49
CA LEU A 231 -29.52 -6.94 5.93
C LEU A 231 -28.30 -7.36 6.75
N GLN A 232 -27.67 -8.48 6.41
CA GLN A 232 -26.47 -8.97 7.08
C GLN A 232 -25.33 -7.96 7.03
N ALA A 233 -25.09 -7.34 5.87
CA ALA A 233 -24.04 -6.34 5.71
C ALA A 233 -24.33 -5.05 6.50
N THR A 234 -25.59 -4.60 6.56
CA THR A 234 -26.01 -3.48 7.40
C THR A 234 -25.80 -3.79 8.88
N LEU A 235 -26.23 -4.97 9.34
CA LEU A 235 -26.04 -5.40 10.72
C LEU A 235 -24.55 -5.51 11.08
N TYR A 236 -23.73 -6.07 10.19
CA TYR A 236 -22.27 -6.14 10.36
C TYR A 236 -21.64 -4.74 10.45
N SER A 237 -22.05 -3.82 9.59
CA SER A 237 -21.57 -2.44 9.58
C SER A 237 -21.95 -1.69 10.85
N LEU A 238 -23.21 -1.80 11.28
CA LEU A 238 -23.70 -1.21 12.53
C LEU A 238 -22.98 -1.82 13.73
N TRP A 239 -22.82 -3.15 13.75
CA TRP A 239 -22.10 -3.82 14.82
C TRP A 239 -20.65 -3.36 14.92
N SER A 240 -19.99 -3.11 13.79
CA SER A 240 -18.57 -2.72 13.78
C SER A 240 -18.37 -1.24 14.11
N THR A 241 -19.37 -0.39 13.85
CA THR A 241 -19.27 1.07 14.02
C THR A 241 -19.97 1.62 15.26
N LYS A 242 -20.71 0.78 16.00
CA LYS A 242 -21.33 1.12 17.28
C LYS A 242 -20.28 1.58 18.30
N THR A 243 -20.67 2.49 19.18
CA THR A 243 -19.80 2.96 20.28
C THR A 243 -19.96 2.13 21.56
N GLY A 244 -21.06 1.38 21.69
CA GLY A 244 -21.40 0.61 22.88
C GLY A 244 -21.31 -0.91 22.73
N HIS A 245 -21.91 -1.63 23.68
CA HIS A 245 -21.92 -3.09 23.70
C HIS A 245 -23.03 -3.75 22.85
N ARG A 246 -23.96 -2.95 22.32
CA ARG A 246 -25.04 -3.37 21.41
C ARG A 246 -25.35 -2.24 20.43
N ILE A 247 -26.05 -2.55 19.35
CA ILE A 247 -26.52 -1.56 18.37
C ILE A 247 -27.70 -0.79 18.98
N GLU A 248 -27.59 0.54 19.03
CA GLU A 248 -28.64 1.42 19.55
C GLU A 248 -29.40 2.13 18.43
N GLY A 249 -30.62 2.64 18.75
CA GLY A 249 -31.45 3.34 17.77
C GLY A 249 -30.75 4.53 17.11
N VAL A 250 -29.89 5.22 17.87
CA VAL A 250 -29.04 6.33 17.40
C VAL A 250 -28.02 5.90 16.34
N ASP A 251 -27.50 4.66 16.40
CA ASP A 251 -26.55 4.15 15.43
C ASP A 251 -27.24 3.94 14.07
N VAL A 252 -28.45 3.36 14.10
CA VAL A 252 -29.28 3.16 12.91
C VAL A 252 -29.65 4.49 12.27
N GLN A 253 -30.12 5.45 13.06
CA GLN A 253 -30.47 6.79 12.55
C GLN A 253 -29.26 7.54 11.97
N LYS A 254 -28.08 7.39 12.57
CA LYS A 254 -26.84 7.99 12.03
C LYS A 254 -26.50 7.40 10.65
N MET A 255 -26.68 6.09 10.48
CA MET A 255 -26.46 5.43 9.19
C MET A 255 -27.49 5.87 8.14
N ILE A 256 -28.78 5.97 8.50
CA ILE A 256 -29.84 6.51 7.63
C ILE A 256 -29.54 7.94 7.15
N ARG A 257 -29.05 8.81 8.04
CA ARG A 257 -28.68 10.18 7.63
C ARG A 257 -27.53 10.17 6.62
N LYS A 258 -26.55 9.27 6.80
CA LYS A 258 -25.44 9.12 5.87
C LYS A 258 -25.88 8.54 4.53
N SER A 259 -26.81 7.59 4.50
CA SER A 259 -27.32 7.03 3.24
C SER A 259 -28.02 8.11 2.40
N GLY A 260 -28.86 8.95 3.02
CA GLY A 260 -29.56 10.04 2.33
C GLY A 260 -28.65 11.16 1.81
N ALA A 261 -27.44 11.31 2.35
CA ALA A 261 -26.47 12.33 1.92
C ALA A 261 -25.58 11.88 0.75
N THR A 262 -25.63 10.61 0.35
CA THR A 262 -24.79 10.08 -0.74
C THR A 262 -25.44 10.22 -2.11
N ALA A 263 -24.63 10.51 -3.14
CA ALA A 263 -25.08 10.76 -4.52
C ALA A 263 -25.88 9.59 -5.15
N PHE A 264 -25.72 8.37 -4.63
CA PHE A 264 -26.46 7.18 -5.05
C PHE A 264 -27.99 7.29 -4.88
N ASN A 265 -28.47 8.15 -3.97
CA ASN A 265 -29.88 8.21 -3.57
C ASN A 265 -30.48 9.62 -3.60
N ALA A 266 -29.92 10.54 -4.39
CA ALA A 266 -30.37 11.95 -4.42
C ALA A 266 -31.86 12.13 -4.79
N SER A 267 -32.50 11.10 -5.36
CA SER A 267 -33.92 11.08 -5.75
C SER A 267 -34.80 10.11 -4.94
N GLN A 268 -34.29 9.44 -3.89
CA GLN A 268 -35.06 8.49 -3.06
C GLN A 268 -35.07 8.88 -1.57
N PRO A 269 -36.10 8.49 -0.79
CA PRO A 269 -36.10 8.68 0.65
C PRO A 269 -34.89 8.01 1.30
N ALA A 270 -34.24 8.67 2.27
CA ALA A 270 -32.99 8.20 2.90
C ALA A 270 -33.07 6.77 3.48
N ASN A 271 -34.27 6.36 3.93
CA ASN A 271 -34.55 5.04 4.48
C ASN A 271 -34.47 3.92 3.43
N VAL A 272 -34.85 4.19 2.18
CA VAL A 272 -34.82 3.23 1.06
C VAL A 272 -33.38 2.88 0.67
N GLY A 273 -32.44 3.80 0.91
CA GLY A 273 -31.01 3.62 0.65
C GLY A 273 -30.20 2.96 1.77
N LEU A 274 -30.80 2.67 2.93
CA LEU A 274 -30.06 2.21 4.11
C LEU A 274 -29.29 0.91 3.85
N PHE A 275 -29.95 -0.08 3.26
CA PHE A 275 -29.40 -1.43 3.09
C PHE A 275 -28.32 -1.51 2.01
N GLU A 276 -28.44 -0.72 0.95
CA GLU A 276 -27.40 -0.59 -0.07
C GLU A 276 -26.18 0.16 0.49
N TYR A 277 -26.42 1.22 1.27
CA TYR A 277 -25.37 1.92 1.98
C TYR A 277 -24.67 1.02 2.99
N GLY A 278 -25.42 0.19 3.72
CA GLY A 278 -24.89 -0.80 4.66
C GLY A 278 -24.03 -1.86 3.97
N LEU A 279 -24.43 -2.34 2.79
CA LEU A 279 -23.62 -3.24 1.97
C LEU A 279 -22.31 -2.58 1.49
N SER A 280 -22.39 -1.33 1.04
CA SER A 280 -21.18 -0.58 0.67
C SER A 280 -20.25 -0.35 1.86
N THR A 281 -20.81 -0.06 3.03
CA THR A 281 -20.04 0.20 4.25
C THR A 281 -19.40 -1.08 4.80
N SER A 282 -20.01 -2.26 4.60
CA SER A 282 -19.42 -3.52 5.05
C SER A 282 -18.10 -3.84 4.36
N VAL A 283 -17.95 -3.46 3.07
CA VAL A 283 -16.70 -3.58 2.32
C VAL A 283 -15.59 -2.76 2.98
N GLU A 284 -15.87 -1.49 3.27
CA GLU A 284 -14.93 -0.59 3.96
C GLU A 284 -14.53 -1.14 5.34
N VAL A 285 -15.52 -1.56 6.14
CA VAL A 285 -15.28 -2.14 7.47
C VAL A 285 -14.42 -3.41 7.38
N ALA A 286 -14.73 -4.33 6.45
CA ALA A 286 -13.98 -5.57 6.29
C ALA A 286 -12.53 -5.32 5.89
N LEU A 287 -12.29 -4.39 4.97
CA LEU A 287 -10.94 -4.00 4.54
C LEU A 287 -10.16 -3.34 5.67
N ASN A 288 -10.81 -2.48 6.47
CA ASN A 288 -10.19 -1.83 7.63
C ASN A 288 -9.83 -2.83 8.73
N HIS A 289 -10.69 -3.81 9.04
CA HIS A 289 -10.37 -4.85 10.02
C HIS A 289 -9.13 -5.68 9.61
N CYS A 290 -8.99 -6.01 8.33
CA CYS A 290 -7.80 -6.70 7.84
C CYS A 290 -6.53 -5.85 7.96
N ARG A 291 -6.62 -4.53 7.70
CA ARG A 291 -5.51 -3.59 7.97
C ARG A 291 -5.12 -3.61 9.44
N GLU A 292 -6.09 -3.54 10.34
CA GLU A 292 -5.87 -3.53 11.79
C GLU A 292 -5.30 -4.85 12.30
N ALA A 293 -5.63 -5.97 11.64
CA ALA A 293 -5.08 -7.30 11.94
C ALA A 293 -3.62 -7.49 11.48
N CYS A 294 -3.10 -6.67 10.56
CA CYS A 294 -1.75 -6.81 10.01
C CYS A 294 -0.66 -6.71 11.10
N LEU A 295 -0.68 -5.66 11.90
CA LEU A 295 0.38 -5.42 12.90
C LEU A 295 0.43 -6.52 13.98
N PRO A 296 -0.69 -6.94 14.60
CA PRO A 296 -0.71 -8.08 15.52
C PRO A 296 -0.25 -9.40 14.87
N ALA A 297 -0.47 -9.57 13.56
CA ALA A 297 -0.03 -10.74 12.80
C ALA A 297 1.46 -10.69 12.37
N GLY A 298 2.22 -9.67 12.79
CA GLY A 298 3.63 -9.52 12.41
C GLY A 298 3.85 -9.03 10.99
N ILE A 299 2.81 -8.55 10.30
CA ILE A 299 2.92 -7.92 8.99
C ILE A 299 3.40 -6.49 9.16
N ASP A 300 4.51 -6.15 8.50
CA ASP A 300 5.09 -4.82 8.58
C ASP A 300 4.23 -3.76 7.87
N THR A 301 4.42 -2.51 8.29
CA THR A 301 3.65 -1.37 7.78
C THR A 301 3.91 -1.10 6.30
N ALA A 302 5.09 -1.43 5.76
CA ALA A 302 5.37 -1.21 4.34
C ALA A 302 4.54 -2.17 3.48
N LEU A 303 4.51 -3.46 3.83
CA LEU A 303 3.68 -4.46 3.14
C LEU A 303 2.18 -4.12 3.28
N ALA A 304 1.71 -3.79 4.49
CA ALA A 304 0.30 -3.47 4.72
C ALA A 304 -0.16 -2.23 3.91
N THR A 305 0.63 -1.15 3.93
CA THR A 305 0.33 0.08 3.19
C THR A 305 0.37 -0.15 1.68
N ARG A 306 1.39 -0.86 1.18
CA ARG A 306 1.48 -1.18 -0.26
C ARG A 306 0.33 -2.07 -0.73
N THR A 307 -0.07 -3.02 0.11
CA THR A 307 -1.19 -3.92 -0.19
C THR A 307 -2.51 -3.15 -0.27
N ARG A 308 -2.76 -2.21 0.64
CA ARG A 308 -3.91 -1.30 0.59
C ARG A 308 -3.98 -0.53 -0.73
N GLU A 309 -2.85 0.04 -1.17
CA GLU A 309 -2.75 0.73 -2.45
C GLU A 309 -3.07 -0.18 -3.64
N LEU A 310 -2.58 -1.43 -3.62
CA LEU A 310 -2.87 -2.40 -4.67
C LEU A 310 -4.35 -2.80 -4.70
N VAL A 311 -5.02 -2.93 -3.55
CA VAL A 311 -6.47 -3.18 -3.50
C VAL A 311 -7.25 -2.02 -4.15
N VAL A 312 -6.84 -0.77 -3.91
CA VAL A 312 -7.42 0.42 -4.56
C VAL A 312 -7.23 0.33 -6.08
N ASN A 313 -6.03 0.01 -6.55
CA ASN A 313 -5.74 -0.10 -7.98
C ASN A 313 -6.51 -1.27 -8.64
N MET A 314 -6.73 -2.37 -7.92
CA MET A 314 -7.53 -3.51 -8.41
C MET A 314 -9.01 -3.19 -8.55
N ALA A 315 -9.56 -2.27 -7.74
CA ALA A 315 -11.00 -1.98 -7.70
C ALA A 315 -11.58 -1.64 -9.07
N ALA A 316 -10.87 -0.83 -9.86
CA ALA A 316 -11.26 -0.41 -11.21
C ALA A 316 -11.17 -1.53 -12.27
N HIS A 317 -10.49 -2.64 -11.96
CA HIS A 317 -10.31 -3.76 -12.88
C HIS A 317 -11.25 -4.93 -12.56
N LEU A 318 -11.72 -5.03 -11.32
CA LEU A 318 -12.68 -6.04 -10.89
C LEU A 318 -14.14 -5.60 -11.10
N SER A 319 -14.35 -4.36 -11.56
CA SER A 319 -15.67 -3.74 -11.77
C SER A 319 -15.68 -2.86 -13.03
N SER A 320 -16.78 -2.88 -13.78
CA SER A 320 -17.08 -1.88 -14.81
C SER A 320 -18.56 -1.50 -14.76
N GLY A 321 -18.85 -0.21 -14.58
CA GLY A 321 -20.22 0.30 -14.53
C GLY A 321 -21.08 -0.28 -13.40
N GLY A 322 -20.45 -0.77 -12.32
CA GLY A 322 -21.13 -1.44 -11.21
C GLY A 322 -21.32 -2.94 -11.37
N TYR A 323 -20.89 -3.53 -12.49
CA TYR A 323 -20.92 -4.98 -12.73
C TYR A 323 -19.55 -5.60 -12.52
N LYS A 324 -19.51 -6.82 -11.99
CA LYS A 324 -18.24 -7.53 -11.76
C LYS A 324 -17.57 -7.95 -13.06
N ILE A 325 -16.25 -7.86 -13.10
CA ILE A 325 -15.41 -8.42 -14.15
C ILE A 325 -14.63 -9.60 -13.59
N SER A 326 -14.43 -10.63 -14.42
CA SER A 326 -13.50 -11.71 -14.12
C SER A 326 -12.22 -11.51 -14.94
N LEU A 327 -11.06 -11.51 -14.29
CA LEU A 327 -9.76 -11.37 -14.95
C LEU A 327 -8.85 -12.51 -14.55
N ASP A 328 -7.94 -12.89 -15.45
CA ASP A 328 -6.85 -13.78 -15.08
C ASP A 328 -5.93 -13.08 -14.05
N ARG A 329 -5.42 -13.84 -13.07
CA ARG A 329 -4.55 -13.32 -12.01
C ARG A 329 -3.31 -12.64 -12.58
N ASP A 330 -2.69 -13.24 -13.60
CA ASP A 330 -1.48 -12.68 -14.17
C ASP A 330 -1.76 -11.43 -15.00
N GLU A 331 -2.89 -11.43 -15.72
CA GLU A 331 -3.37 -10.23 -16.43
C GLU A 331 -3.69 -9.09 -15.45
N LEU A 332 -4.30 -9.39 -14.30
CA LEU A 332 -4.58 -8.40 -13.27
C LEU A 332 -3.28 -7.84 -12.67
N ALA A 333 -2.29 -8.68 -12.40
CA ALA A 333 -0.99 -8.25 -11.92
C ALA A 333 -0.29 -7.32 -12.91
N ASP A 334 -0.32 -7.63 -14.21
CA ASP A 334 0.28 -6.79 -15.26
C ASP A 334 -0.35 -5.39 -15.36
N ARG A 335 -1.61 -5.25 -14.93
CA ARG A 335 -2.32 -3.96 -14.92
C ARG A 335 -2.00 -3.09 -13.70
N VAL A 336 -1.71 -3.70 -12.54
CA VAL A 336 -1.58 -2.97 -11.26
C VAL A 336 -0.16 -2.94 -10.69
N VAL A 337 0.71 -3.85 -11.10
CA VAL A 337 2.12 -3.91 -10.71
C VAL A 337 2.98 -3.39 -11.85
N MET A 338 3.76 -2.33 -11.60
CA MET A 338 4.78 -1.90 -12.55
C MET A 338 5.98 -2.85 -12.48
N GLY A 339 6.12 -3.72 -13.48
CA GLY A 339 7.14 -4.77 -13.52
C GLY A 339 8.13 -4.62 -14.66
N THR A 340 9.26 -5.33 -14.54
CA THR A 340 10.23 -5.51 -15.63
C THR A 340 9.87 -6.75 -16.45
N SER A 341 10.02 -6.67 -17.77
CA SER A 341 9.72 -7.78 -18.70
C SER A 341 10.87 -8.79 -18.88
N ALA A 342 11.94 -8.69 -18.06
CA ALA A 342 13.10 -9.55 -18.19
C ALA A 342 12.77 -11.05 -18.00
N PRO A 343 13.45 -11.99 -18.70
CA PRO A 343 13.20 -13.43 -18.55
C PRO A 343 13.36 -13.95 -17.11
N VAL A 344 14.32 -13.40 -16.36
CA VAL A 344 14.56 -13.74 -14.94
C VAL A 344 13.35 -13.34 -14.09
N ALA A 345 12.73 -12.19 -14.37
CA ALA A 345 11.53 -11.73 -13.70
C ALA A 345 10.35 -12.67 -13.94
N LYS A 346 10.16 -13.16 -15.17
CA LYS A 346 9.11 -14.14 -15.47
C LYS A 346 9.28 -15.44 -14.67
N ALA A 347 10.50 -15.98 -14.58
CA ALA A 347 10.77 -17.19 -13.82
C ALA A 347 10.52 -16.99 -12.32
N ALA A 348 10.98 -15.87 -11.76
CA ALA A 348 10.80 -15.52 -10.36
C ALA A 348 9.32 -15.33 -9.99
N ARG A 349 8.54 -14.69 -10.88
CA ARG A 349 7.09 -14.56 -10.76
C ARG A 349 6.40 -15.92 -10.73
N SER A 350 6.72 -16.82 -11.65
CA SER A 350 6.15 -18.17 -11.66
C SER A 350 6.51 -18.96 -10.40
N ALA A 351 7.74 -18.82 -9.88
CA ALA A 351 8.16 -19.46 -8.64
C ALA A 351 7.35 -18.95 -7.43
N LEU A 352 7.16 -17.63 -7.30
CA LEU A 352 6.33 -17.05 -6.24
C LEU A 352 4.88 -17.49 -6.34
N ALA A 353 4.29 -17.42 -7.53
CA ALA A 353 2.91 -17.86 -7.77
C ALA A 353 2.71 -19.33 -7.38
N SER A 354 3.66 -20.21 -7.72
CA SER A 354 3.63 -21.62 -7.34
C SER A 354 3.66 -21.82 -5.81
N ARG A 355 4.44 -21.01 -5.08
CA ARG A 355 4.46 -21.06 -3.60
C ARG A 355 3.12 -20.64 -3.01
N VAL A 356 2.54 -19.54 -3.51
CA VAL A 356 1.22 -19.04 -3.12
C VAL A 356 0.15 -20.11 -3.34
N ASP A 357 0.12 -20.71 -4.54
CA ASP A 357 -0.88 -21.73 -4.89
C ASP A 357 -0.74 -22.99 -4.04
N SER A 358 0.49 -23.36 -3.67
CA SER A 358 0.76 -24.51 -2.81
C SER A 358 0.43 -24.29 -1.33
N ALA A 359 0.40 -23.04 -0.85
CA ALA A 359 0.26 -22.71 0.57
C ALA A 359 -1.08 -23.20 1.20
N GLY A 360 -2.10 -23.44 0.38
CA GLY A 360 -3.37 -24.02 0.81
C GLY A 360 -3.36 -25.54 0.98
N SER A 361 -2.29 -26.23 0.61
CA SER A 361 -2.21 -27.69 0.66
C SER A 361 -2.10 -28.20 2.10
N ALA A 362 -2.91 -29.22 2.43
CA ALA A 362 -2.90 -29.87 3.73
C ALA A 362 -1.61 -30.65 4.00
N ASP A 363 -0.86 -30.99 2.95
CA ASP A 363 0.36 -31.83 3.02
C ASP A 363 1.63 -31.04 3.38
N LEU A 364 1.55 -29.71 3.48
CA LEU A 364 2.68 -28.86 3.84
C LEU A 364 2.75 -28.60 5.36
N ASP A 365 3.97 -28.54 5.89
CA ASP A 365 4.26 -28.08 7.26
C ASP A 365 3.90 -26.60 7.43
N GLU A 366 3.68 -26.15 8.67
CA GLU A 366 3.24 -24.77 8.97
C GLU A 366 4.20 -23.71 8.39
N ASP A 367 5.51 -23.92 8.51
CA ASP A 367 6.55 -23.05 7.93
C ASP A 367 6.52 -23.03 6.39
N GLN A 368 6.09 -24.12 5.75
CA GLN A 368 5.99 -24.21 4.29
C GLN A 368 4.73 -23.54 3.74
N ARG A 369 3.72 -23.30 4.61
CA ARG A 369 2.49 -22.56 4.25
C ARG A 369 2.69 -21.05 4.34
N ASP A 370 3.66 -20.56 5.10
CA ASP A 370 3.98 -19.13 5.19
C ASP A 370 4.77 -18.65 3.96
N TRP A 371 4.06 -18.50 2.85
CA TRP A 371 4.63 -18.00 1.60
C TRP A 371 5.11 -16.54 1.68
N LEU A 372 4.66 -15.77 2.68
CA LEU A 372 5.10 -14.38 2.91
C LEU A 372 6.51 -14.29 3.51
N ALA A 373 6.97 -15.35 4.18
CA ALA A 373 8.30 -15.44 4.77
C ALA A 373 9.38 -15.97 3.81
N VAL A 374 8.99 -16.49 2.63
CA VAL A 374 9.92 -17.04 1.63
C VAL A 374 10.93 -15.97 1.20
N ARG A 375 12.22 -16.28 1.27
CA ARG A 375 13.28 -15.34 0.88
C ARG A 375 13.36 -15.21 -0.64
N ARG A 376 13.77 -14.04 -1.16
CA ARG A 376 13.94 -13.86 -2.61
C ARG A 376 15.09 -14.70 -3.15
N SER A 377 16.12 -14.93 -2.34
CA SER A 377 17.21 -15.86 -2.66
C SER A 377 16.73 -17.28 -2.96
N GLU A 378 15.58 -17.71 -2.42
CA GLU A 378 14.96 -19.01 -2.75
C GLU A 378 14.13 -18.98 -4.05
N LEU A 379 13.71 -17.80 -4.50
CA LEU A 379 12.89 -17.60 -5.70
C LEU A 379 13.71 -17.24 -6.94
N LEU A 380 14.95 -16.77 -6.74
CA LEU A 380 15.84 -16.32 -7.78
C LEU A 380 16.95 -17.34 -8.04
N ASP A 381 17.11 -17.73 -9.30
CA ASP A 381 18.25 -18.52 -9.74
C ASP A 381 19.50 -17.62 -9.80
N SER A 382 20.36 -17.74 -8.78
CA SER A 382 21.58 -16.94 -8.62
C SER A 382 22.54 -17.04 -9.81
N SER A 383 22.49 -18.14 -10.58
CA SER A 383 23.31 -18.33 -11.79
C SER A 383 22.89 -17.43 -12.96
N ARG A 384 21.66 -16.89 -12.94
CA ARG A 384 21.08 -16.03 -13.99
C ARG A 384 21.11 -14.54 -13.63
N LEU A 385 21.59 -14.20 -12.43
CA LEU A 385 21.65 -12.82 -11.96
C LEU A 385 22.99 -12.19 -12.36
N HIS A 386 22.96 -10.92 -12.75
CA HIS A 386 24.19 -10.16 -13.05
C HIS A 386 25.09 -10.07 -11.81
N GLY A 387 26.39 -10.37 -11.97
CA GLY A 387 27.40 -10.41 -10.91
C GLY A 387 27.90 -9.04 -10.42
N GLY A 388 27.02 -8.04 -10.36
CA GLY A 388 27.34 -6.72 -9.79
C GLY A 388 27.51 -6.79 -8.27
N THR A 389 28.31 -5.90 -7.72
CA THR A 389 28.49 -5.77 -6.26
C THR A 389 28.02 -4.42 -5.76
N TRP A 390 28.08 -3.39 -6.59
CA TRP A 390 27.71 -2.04 -6.20
C TRP A 390 26.28 -1.67 -6.63
N PRO A 391 25.60 -0.77 -5.90
CA PRO A 391 24.25 -0.32 -6.25
C PRO A 391 24.10 0.17 -7.68
N TRP A 392 25.12 0.86 -8.21
CA TRP A 392 25.10 1.39 -9.58
C TRP A 392 25.37 0.34 -10.67
N GLU A 393 25.80 -0.86 -10.29
CA GLU A 393 25.92 -2.03 -11.16
C GLU A 393 24.63 -2.87 -11.11
N LEU A 394 24.04 -2.97 -9.92
CA LEU A 394 22.83 -3.75 -9.65
C LEU A 394 21.54 -3.03 -10.10
N ASP A 395 21.49 -1.71 -9.95
CA ASP A 395 20.37 -0.83 -10.31
C ASP A 395 20.83 0.31 -11.24
N PRO A 396 21.28 0.02 -12.47
CA PRO A 396 21.82 1.05 -13.35
C PRO A 396 20.76 2.08 -13.79
N GLU A 397 19.49 1.71 -13.80
CA GLU A 397 18.39 2.58 -14.23
C GLU A 397 17.72 3.33 -13.06
N ASP A 398 18.27 3.21 -11.85
CA ASP A 398 17.72 3.80 -10.63
C ASP A 398 16.22 3.47 -10.44
N SER A 399 15.86 2.20 -10.64
CA SER A 399 14.48 1.71 -10.62
C SER A 399 14.00 1.30 -9.23
N THR A 400 14.90 1.03 -8.29
CA THR A 400 14.55 0.61 -6.93
C THR A 400 14.39 1.81 -5.99
N GLY A 401 13.64 1.62 -4.90
CA GLY A 401 13.42 2.65 -3.88
C GLY A 401 13.05 2.03 -2.52
N GLY A 402 12.87 2.88 -1.51
CA GLY A 402 12.45 2.48 -0.17
C GLY A 402 13.41 1.45 0.43
N ALA A 403 12.87 0.39 1.03
CA ALA A 403 13.68 -0.62 1.69
C ALA A 403 14.67 -1.37 0.76
N LEU A 404 14.46 -1.28 -0.56
CA LEU A 404 15.26 -1.96 -1.58
C LEU A 404 16.18 -1.05 -2.39
N LEU A 405 16.32 0.22 -2.01
CA LEU A 405 17.17 1.17 -2.72
C LEU A 405 18.56 0.58 -2.97
N GLY A 406 18.97 0.56 -4.25
CA GLY A 406 20.27 0.07 -4.70
C GLY A 406 20.38 -1.45 -4.86
N LEU A 407 19.27 -2.19 -4.75
CA LEU A 407 19.20 -3.62 -5.11
C LEU A 407 18.72 -3.80 -6.56
N ARG A 408 18.58 -5.04 -7.05
CA ARG A 408 18.25 -5.26 -8.45
C ARG A 408 16.76 -4.95 -8.70
N PRO A 409 16.38 -4.47 -9.89
CA PRO A 409 14.97 -4.24 -10.24
C PRO A 409 14.08 -5.49 -10.08
N VAL A 410 14.64 -6.69 -10.30
CA VAL A 410 13.92 -7.96 -10.09
C VAL A 410 13.58 -8.19 -8.61
N ASP A 411 14.41 -7.74 -7.67
CA ASP A 411 14.15 -7.85 -6.24
C ASP A 411 12.95 -6.98 -5.85
N SER A 412 12.85 -5.76 -6.40
CA SER A 412 11.71 -4.86 -6.22
C SER A 412 10.42 -5.41 -6.84
N MET A 413 10.49 -5.91 -8.07
CA MET A 413 9.35 -6.55 -8.72
C MET A 413 8.80 -7.73 -7.91
N LEU A 414 9.66 -8.55 -7.31
CA LEU A 414 9.22 -9.68 -6.47
C LEU A 414 8.45 -9.22 -5.23
N GLU A 415 8.90 -8.16 -4.56
CA GLU A 415 8.20 -7.61 -3.39
C GLU A 415 6.88 -6.92 -3.77
N GLU A 416 6.83 -6.28 -4.93
CA GLU A 416 5.59 -5.76 -5.51
C GLU A 416 4.59 -6.89 -5.82
N LEU A 417 5.06 -8.01 -6.41
CA LEU A 417 4.22 -9.18 -6.65
C LEU A 417 3.78 -9.87 -5.34
N ARG A 418 4.64 -9.91 -4.32
CA ARG A 418 4.28 -10.41 -2.99
C ARG A 418 3.15 -9.58 -2.38
N SER A 419 3.26 -8.25 -2.46
CA SER A 419 2.20 -7.32 -2.03
C SER A 419 0.91 -7.52 -2.83
N PHE A 420 1.01 -7.80 -4.13
CA PHE A 420 -0.12 -8.12 -4.99
C PHE A 420 -0.83 -9.42 -4.57
N HIS A 421 -0.10 -10.51 -4.35
CA HIS A 421 -0.69 -11.75 -3.88
C HIS A 421 -1.30 -11.59 -2.48
N PHE A 422 -0.69 -10.77 -1.63
CA PHE A 422 -1.25 -10.47 -0.31
C PHE A 422 -2.52 -9.62 -0.42
N ALA A 423 -2.62 -8.74 -1.41
CA ALA A 423 -3.86 -7.99 -1.71
C ALA A 423 -5.01 -8.91 -2.13
N LEU A 424 -4.71 -9.95 -2.93
CA LEU A 424 -5.70 -10.97 -3.28
C LEU A 424 -6.14 -11.76 -2.04
N GLU A 425 -5.20 -12.17 -1.18
CA GLU A 425 -5.52 -12.85 0.08
C GLU A 425 -6.31 -11.97 1.04
N TRP A 426 -6.02 -10.67 1.10
CA TRP A 426 -6.79 -9.68 1.85
C TRP A 426 -8.23 -9.60 1.33
N LEU A 427 -8.43 -9.45 0.02
CA LEU A 427 -9.76 -9.45 -0.60
C LEU A 427 -10.51 -10.78 -0.42
N ARG A 428 -9.79 -11.91 -0.46
CA ARG A 428 -10.35 -13.26 -0.26
C ARG A 428 -10.79 -13.45 1.19
N THR A 429 -9.98 -13.00 2.15
CA THR A 429 -10.27 -13.05 3.59
C THR A 429 -11.49 -12.18 3.94
N CYS A 430 -11.66 -11.05 3.26
CA CYS A 430 -12.87 -10.23 3.36
C CYS A 430 -14.10 -10.86 2.67
N ALA A 431 -13.98 -12.03 2.04
CA ALA A 431 -15.02 -12.66 1.23
C ALA A 431 -15.60 -11.73 0.13
N LEU A 432 -14.74 -10.90 -0.47
CA LEU A 432 -15.11 -9.99 -1.55
C LEU A 432 -14.85 -10.60 -2.93
N ILE A 433 -13.76 -11.36 -3.06
CA ILE A 433 -13.40 -12.06 -4.29
C ILE A 433 -13.51 -13.57 -4.15
N ARG A 434 -13.70 -14.23 -5.28
CA ARG A 434 -13.52 -15.67 -5.48
C ARG A 434 -12.40 -15.87 -6.50
N MET A 435 -11.55 -16.86 -6.23
CA MET A 435 -10.51 -17.33 -7.15
C MET A 435 -10.90 -18.71 -7.64
N THR A 436 -10.95 -18.90 -8.97
CA THR A 436 -11.29 -20.18 -9.60
C THR A 436 -10.18 -20.61 -10.54
N SER A 437 -9.72 -21.86 -10.41
CA SER A 437 -8.78 -22.42 -11.37
C SER A 437 -9.55 -22.90 -12.60
N THR A 438 -9.22 -22.35 -13.77
CA THR A 438 -9.90 -22.71 -15.02
C THR A 438 -9.08 -23.68 -15.85
N GLU A 439 -7.75 -23.64 -15.78
CA GLU A 439 -6.81 -24.55 -16.43
C GLU A 439 -5.53 -24.60 -15.57
N PRO A 440 -4.65 -25.61 -15.74
CA PRO A 440 -3.36 -25.62 -15.05
C PRO A 440 -2.58 -24.32 -15.26
N GLY A 441 -2.30 -23.60 -14.18
CA GLY A 441 -1.58 -22.31 -14.20
C GLY A 441 -2.45 -21.09 -14.48
N ARG A 442 -3.77 -21.24 -14.72
CA ARG A 442 -4.70 -20.13 -14.97
C ARG A 442 -5.71 -19.97 -13.84
N VAL A 443 -5.65 -18.83 -13.16
CA VAL A 443 -6.49 -18.52 -11.99
C VAL A 443 -7.31 -17.28 -12.28
N MET A 444 -8.63 -17.44 -12.37
CA MET A 444 -9.56 -16.33 -12.59
C MET A 444 -9.95 -15.70 -11.25
N VAL A 445 -9.82 -14.38 -11.16
CA VAL A 445 -10.21 -13.55 -10.03
C VAL A 445 -11.50 -12.81 -10.39
N SER A 446 -12.53 -12.90 -9.54
CA SER A 446 -13.81 -12.21 -9.75
C SER A 446 -14.45 -11.80 -8.43
N LEU A 447 -15.26 -10.74 -8.43
CA LEU A 447 -16.07 -10.40 -7.24
C LEU A 447 -17.12 -11.48 -6.99
N ILE A 448 -17.40 -11.77 -5.72
CA ILE A 448 -18.46 -12.72 -5.35
C ILE A 448 -19.84 -12.19 -5.77
N HIS A 449 -20.07 -10.88 -5.58
CA HIS A 449 -21.32 -10.21 -5.87
C HIS A 449 -21.12 -8.88 -6.62
N ASP A 450 -21.97 -8.60 -7.61
CA ASP A 450 -21.92 -7.34 -8.39
C ASP A 450 -22.01 -6.12 -7.49
N ARG A 451 -22.90 -6.16 -6.50
CA ARG A 451 -23.07 -5.06 -5.54
C ARG A 451 -21.86 -4.78 -4.63
N PHE A 452 -20.89 -5.69 -4.50
CA PHE A 452 -19.61 -5.35 -3.85
C PHE A 452 -18.77 -4.39 -4.69
N ALA A 453 -18.99 -4.33 -6.01
CA ALA A 453 -18.30 -3.42 -6.90
C ALA A 453 -18.53 -1.95 -6.52
N ALA A 454 -19.78 -1.58 -6.21
CA ALA A 454 -20.12 -0.23 -5.75
C ALA A 454 -19.46 0.09 -4.40
N GLY A 455 -19.46 -0.86 -3.46
CA GLY A 455 -18.80 -0.72 -2.17
C GLY A 455 -17.29 -0.55 -2.29
N LEU A 456 -16.65 -1.36 -3.13
CA LEU A 456 -15.21 -1.32 -3.38
C LEU A 456 -14.80 -0.04 -4.12
N SER A 457 -15.59 0.41 -5.10
CA SER A 457 -15.36 1.66 -5.82
C SER A 457 -15.46 2.85 -4.87
N ARG A 458 -16.51 2.92 -4.05
CA ARG A 458 -16.66 3.96 -3.04
C ARG A 458 -15.51 3.93 -2.02
N TRP A 459 -15.13 2.76 -1.53
CA TRP A 459 -13.98 2.65 -0.63
C TRP A 459 -12.69 3.13 -1.31
N SER A 460 -12.48 2.81 -2.58
CA SER A 460 -11.32 3.29 -3.34
C SER A 460 -11.32 4.81 -3.52
N GLU A 461 -12.50 5.44 -3.66
CA GLU A 461 -12.65 6.90 -3.73
C GLU A 461 -12.43 7.59 -2.38
N THR A 462 -12.81 6.95 -1.26
CA THR A 462 -12.57 7.49 0.09
C THR A 462 -11.13 7.31 0.53
N VAL A 463 -10.48 6.26 0.03
CA VAL A 463 -9.05 6.03 0.22
C VAL A 463 -8.27 6.95 -0.71
N ARG A 464 -7.81 8.08 -0.18
CA ARG A 464 -6.72 8.81 -0.84
C ARG A 464 -5.42 8.01 -0.68
N THR A 465 -4.78 7.69 -1.80
CA THR A 465 -3.37 7.28 -1.81
C THR A 465 -2.55 8.47 -1.35
N GLY A 466 -2.00 8.35 -0.16
CA GLY A 466 -1.32 9.41 0.54
C GLY A 466 0.19 9.31 0.45
N SER A 467 0.84 10.12 1.28
CA SER A 467 2.29 10.10 1.43
C SER A 467 2.82 8.79 2.00
N GLU A 468 2.06 8.10 2.85
CA GLU A 468 2.46 6.80 3.41
C GLU A 468 2.67 5.76 2.31
N GLU A 469 1.79 5.71 1.31
CA GLU A 469 1.92 4.83 0.15
C GLU A 469 3.20 5.13 -0.62
N ALA A 470 3.47 6.41 -0.92
CA ALA A 470 4.69 6.80 -1.63
C ALA A 470 5.98 6.52 -0.84
N ILE A 471 5.91 6.53 0.50
CA ILE A 471 7.05 6.19 1.38
C ILE A 471 7.26 4.67 1.45
N ALA A 472 6.18 3.89 1.47
CA ALA A 472 6.23 2.43 1.56
C ALA A 472 6.67 1.74 0.26
N ARG A 473 6.64 2.43 -0.88
CA ARG A 473 7.05 1.85 -2.17
C ARG A 473 8.51 1.39 -2.16
N VAL A 474 8.71 0.19 -2.69
CA VAL A 474 10.03 -0.45 -2.86
C VAL A 474 10.63 -0.20 -4.26
N SER A 475 9.94 0.60 -5.06
CA SER A 475 10.25 1.00 -6.42
C SER A 475 10.35 2.52 -6.52
N ALA A 476 11.11 3.03 -7.48
CA ALA A 476 11.27 4.45 -7.71
C ALA A 476 9.97 5.09 -8.20
N ILE A 477 9.62 6.26 -7.65
CA ILE A 477 8.58 7.13 -8.20
C ILE A 477 9.27 8.19 -9.05
N ARG A 478 8.91 8.25 -10.34
CA ARG A 478 9.55 9.15 -11.30
C ARG A 478 8.52 9.97 -12.06
N GLY A 479 8.76 11.27 -12.22
CA GLY A 479 7.91 12.13 -13.06
C GLY A 479 6.49 12.34 -12.53
N ALA A 480 6.24 12.04 -11.25
CA ALA A 480 4.90 12.05 -10.68
C ALA A 480 4.57 13.38 -10.00
N ILE A 481 3.27 13.72 -9.97
CA ILE A 481 2.75 14.80 -9.13
C ILE A 481 2.26 14.18 -7.82
N LEU A 482 2.91 14.54 -6.73
CA LEU A 482 2.67 14.06 -5.37
C LEU A 482 2.05 15.18 -4.55
N ASP A 483 0.74 15.37 -4.72
CA ASP A 483 -0.02 16.41 -4.01
C ASP A 483 -0.71 15.84 -2.77
N TRP A 484 -0.18 16.23 -1.61
CA TRP A 484 -0.67 15.86 -0.29
C TRP A 484 -1.09 17.10 0.51
N SER A 485 -1.39 18.21 -0.15
CA SER A 485 -1.87 19.45 0.48
C SER A 485 -3.12 19.26 1.35
N SER A 486 -3.96 18.30 0.97
CA SER A 486 -5.21 17.96 1.67
C SER A 486 -5.04 16.97 2.82
N GLU A 487 -3.86 16.36 2.99
CA GLU A 487 -3.60 15.45 4.11
C GLU A 487 -3.56 16.28 5.39
N ARG A 488 -4.60 16.12 6.22
CA ARG A 488 -4.50 16.53 7.61
C ARG A 488 -3.48 15.62 8.28
N HIS A 489 -2.67 16.17 9.21
CA HIS A 489 -1.79 15.36 10.06
C HIS A 489 -2.56 14.13 10.53
N SER A 490 -2.12 12.93 10.12
CA SER A 490 -2.86 11.69 10.37
C SER A 490 -3.10 11.51 11.87
N GLU A 491 -4.27 10.98 12.27
CA GLU A 491 -4.56 10.67 13.69
C GLU A 491 -3.54 9.70 14.31
N SER A 492 -2.80 8.92 13.51
CA SER A 492 -1.66 8.10 13.97
C SER A 492 -0.46 8.94 14.41
N ALA A 493 -0.21 10.08 13.76
CA ALA A 493 0.77 11.07 14.21
C ALA A 493 0.28 11.76 15.50
N ASP A 494 -1.02 12.00 15.64
CA ASP A 494 -1.62 12.57 16.86
C ASP A 494 -1.55 11.61 18.06
N HIS A 495 -1.71 10.29 17.85
CA HIS A 495 -1.62 9.33 18.95
C HIS A 495 -0.17 9.17 19.46
N GLU A 496 0.84 9.27 18.58
CA GLU A 496 2.25 9.30 18.98
C GLU A 496 2.63 10.65 19.61
N MET A 497 2.16 11.78 19.06
CA MET A 497 2.36 13.13 19.65
C MET A 497 1.71 13.29 21.03
N ARG A 498 0.52 12.72 21.26
CA ARG A 498 -0.18 12.79 22.55
C ARG A 498 0.49 12.01 23.68
N THR A 499 1.41 11.10 23.36
CA THR A 499 2.19 10.36 24.37
C THR A 499 3.43 11.10 24.88
N GLY A 500 3.62 12.38 24.50
CA GLY A 500 4.63 13.25 25.11
C GLY A 500 6.07 12.98 24.67
N SER A 501 6.30 12.21 23.61
CA SER A 501 7.62 12.05 23.04
C SER A 501 7.84 13.07 21.92
N ASN A 502 8.87 13.90 22.05
CA ASN A 502 9.37 14.86 21.06
C ASN A 502 10.00 14.13 19.84
N ARG A 503 9.29 13.15 19.28
CA ARG A 503 9.81 12.19 18.31
C ARG A 503 9.69 12.72 16.89
N THR A 504 10.84 12.92 16.26
CA THR A 504 10.96 13.20 14.83
C THR A 504 10.63 11.96 14.01
N ARG A 505 9.86 12.14 12.94
CA ARG A 505 9.56 11.09 11.96
C ARG A 505 10.77 10.86 11.06
N VAL A 506 11.20 9.60 10.90
CA VAL A 506 12.29 9.24 9.98
C VAL A 506 11.73 8.58 8.73
N ILE A 507 12.15 9.06 7.56
CA ILE A 507 11.85 8.50 6.24
C ILE A 507 13.19 8.17 5.59
N ALA A 508 13.39 6.93 5.16
CA ALA A 508 14.67 6.51 4.60
C ALA A 508 14.51 5.94 3.19
N ASN A 509 15.53 6.15 2.35
CA ASN A 509 15.73 5.48 1.07
C ASN A 509 14.65 5.69 0.01
N VAL A 510 13.74 6.65 0.19
CA VAL A 510 12.74 6.94 -0.85
C VAL A 510 13.42 7.50 -2.10
N ARG A 511 12.90 7.15 -3.26
CA ARG A 511 13.36 7.69 -4.55
C ARG A 511 12.18 8.34 -5.25
N TRP A 512 12.06 9.65 -5.09
CA TRP A 512 11.06 10.50 -5.71
C TRP A 512 11.78 11.47 -6.65
N ALA A 513 12.18 10.97 -7.81
CA ALA A 513 13.02 11.71 -8.75
C ALA A 513 12.17 12.36 -9.85
N TYR A 514 12.49 13.59 -10.24
CA TYR A 514 11.75 14.36 -11.24
C TYR A 514 10.26 14.54 -10.87
N CYS A 515 9.94 14.58 -9.59
CA CYS A 515 8.57 14.69 -9.08
C CYS A 515 8.24 16.15 -8.72
N THR A 516 6.96 16.50 -8.76
CA THR A 516 6.44 17.72 -8.12
C THR A 516 5.76 17.33 -6.81
N ILE A 517 6.22 17.87 -5.68
CA ILE A 517 5.79 17.48 -4.34
C ILE A 517 5.14 18.68 -3.66
N THR A 518 3.93 18.48 -3.11
CA THR A 518 3.20 19.50 -2.35
C THR A 518 2.78 18.89 -1.01
N LYS A 519 3.37 19.35 0.09
CA LYS A 519 3.08 18.86 1.46
C LYS A 519 3.67 19.76 2.55
N SER A 520 3.00 19.83 3.69
CA SER A 520 3.58 20.35 4.93
C SER A 520 4.31 19.25 5.69
N PHE A 521 5.61 19.45 5.91
CA PHE A 521 6.48 18.56 6.67
C PHE A 521 6.84 19.21 8.01
N GLU A 522 6.53 18.51 9.10
CA GLU A 522 6.91 18.88 10.46
C GLU A 522 7.78 17.77 11.04
N LYS A 523 8.88 18.13 11.71
CA LYS A 523 9.78 17.23 12.46
C LYS A 523 10.05 15.94 11.70
N THR A 524 10.56 16.08 10.47
CA THR A 524 10.77 14.96 9.54
C THR A 524 12.24 14.90 9.12
N THR A 525 12.87 13.74 9.29
CA THR A 525 14.22 13.46 8.82
C THR A 525 14.18 12.50 7.65
N PHE A 526 14.55 12.99 6.46
CA PHE A 526 14.83 12.18 5.29
C PHE A 526 16.26 11.67 5.35
N VAL A 527 16.48 10.37 5.16
CA VAL A 527 17.81 9.74 5.24
C VAL A 527 18.09 8.97 3.96
N SER A 528 19.16 9.32 3.26
CA SER A 528 19.59 8.64 2.04
C SER A 528 18.51 8.56 0.95
N CYS A 529 17.68 9.61 0.88
CA CYS A 529 16.64 9.73 -0.12
C CYS A 529 17.18 10.36 -1.41
N ASP A 530 16.52 10.05 -2.53
CA ASP A 530 16.87 10.55 -3.86
C ASP A 530 15.72 11.42 -4.39
N PHE A 531 15.97 12.73 -4.44
CA PHE A 531 15.02 13.73 -4.93
C PHE A 531 15.50 14.41 -6.22
N ARG A 532 16.44 13.81 -6.95
CA ARG A 532 17.07 14.47 -8.09
C ARG A 532 16.04 14.96 -9.10
N GLY A 533 16.17 16.21 -9.54
CA GLY A 533 15.27 16.85 -10.51
C GLY A 533 13.87 17.18 -9.97
N SER A 534 13.61 17.01 -8.67
CA SER A 534 12.29 17.21 -8.09
C SER A 534 12.06 18.64 -7.62
N THR A 535 10.80 19.08 -7.70
CA THR A 535 10.35 20.39 -7.23
C THR A 535 9.47 20.22 -5.99
N PHE A 536 9.87 20.80 -4.87
CA PHE A 536 8.99 21.04 -3.74
C PHE A 536 8.24 22.35 -4.00
N HIS A 537 6.94 22.26 -4.19
CA HIS A 537 6.10 23.40 -4.53
C HIS A 537 5.07 23.65 -3.43
N ASN A 538 4.99 24.88 -2.93
CA ASN A 538 4.03 25.27 -1.90
C ASN A 538 4.09 24.34 -0.66
N CYS A 539 5.32 23.94 -0.28
CA CYS A 539 5.58 23.11 0.89
C CYS A 539 5.87 23.97 2.13
N GLN A 540 5.53 23.44 3.30
CA GLN A 540 6.00 23.97 4.59
C GLN A 540 7.05 23.03 5.18
N PHE A 541 8.12 23.59 5.71
CA PHE A 541 9.21 22.88 6.38
C PHE A 541 9.41 23.44 7.79
N GLU A 542 9.14 22.63 8.81
CA GLU A 542 9.38 22.97 10.22
C GLU A 542 10.13 21.83 10.91
N GLY A 543 11.42 22.03 11.21
CA GLY A 543 12.26 20.98 11.81
C GLY A 543 12.51 19.83 10.85
N VAL A 544 12.75 20.13 9.57
CA VAL A 544 12.95 19.12 8.53
C VAL A 544 14.43 18.98 8.23
N SER A 545 14.92 17.74 8.16
CA SER A 545 16.31 17.42 7.88
C SER A 545 16.46 16.50 6.68
N PHE A 546 17.36 16.81 5.75
CA PHE A 546 17.82 15.91 4.69
C PHE A 546 19.22 15.42 5.03
N VAL A 547 19.35 14.14 5.38
CA VAL A 547 20.60 13.51 5.81
C VAL A 547 21.11 12.61 4.70
N ASN A 548 22.29 12.89 4.14
CA ASN A 548 22.90 12.13 3.05
C ASN A 548 21.97 11.90 1.85
N CYS A 549 21.10 12.86 1.56
CA CYS A 549 20.18 12.81 0.42
C CYS A 549 20.85 13.33 -0.87
N LEU A 550 20.34 12.88 -2.02
CA LEU A 550 20.68 13.45 -3.33
C LEU A 550 19.68 14.55 -3.67
N LEU A 551 20.16 15.79 -3.75
CA LEU A 551 19.36 16.98 -4.03
C LEU A 551 19.89 17.71 -5.29
N ASP A 552 20.42 16.96 -6.25
CA ASP A 552 20.83 17.53 -7.53
C ASP A 552 19.60 17.96 -8.34
N ASP A 553 19.63 19.19 -8.85
CA ASP A 553 18.57 19.83 -9.63
C ASP A 553 17.23 19.89 -8.88
N VAL A 554 17.30 20.06 -7.56
CA VAL A 554 16.11 20.25 -6.71
C VAL A 554 15.74 21.72 -6.65
N GLU A 555 14.44 21.99 -6.76
CA GLU A 555 13.89 23.33 -6.61
C GLU A 555 12.88 23.40 -5.46
N PHE A 556 13.04 24.39 -4.59
CA PHE A 556 12.04 24.80 -3.60
C PHE A 556 11.35 26.06 -4.13
N VAL A 557 10.06 25.96 -4.41
CA VAL A 557 9.29 27.04 -5.06
C VAL A 557 8.10 27.37 -4.20
N ASP A 558 7.93 28.65 -3.86
CA ASP A 558 6.81 29.15 -3.06
C ASP A 558 6.69 28.43 -1.69
N CYS A 559 7.81 28.04 -1.10
CA CYS A 559 7.84 27.26 0.15
C CYS A 559 7.98 28.13 1.40
N HIS A 560 7.54 27.59 2.53
CA HIS A 560 7.60 28.21 3.85
C HIS A 560 8.62 27.48 4.74
N ILE A 561 9.68 28.15 5.18
CA ILE A 561 10.68 27.59 6.09
C ILE A 561 10.45 28.18 7.49
N VAL A 562 10.01 27.36 8.44
CA VAL A 562 9.50 27.81 9.75
C VAL A 562 10.50 27.46 10.86
N GLY A 563 10.85 28.44 11.69
CA GLY A 563 11.69 28.24 12.87
C GLY A 563 13.19 28.12 12.59
N GLN A 564 13.98 27.93 13.65
CA GLN A 564 15.44 27.91 13.57
C GLN A 564 16.02 26.50 13.80
N PRO A 565 17.01 26.09 13.00
CA PRO A 565 17.83 24.93 13.30
C PRO A 565 18.60 25.09 14.62
N ASP A 566 18.98 23.97 15.23
CA ASP A 566 19.82 23.95 16.43
C ASP A 566 21.22 24.50 16.13
N ALA A 567 21.96 24.89 17.17
CA ALA A 567 23.30 25.47 17.00
C ALA A 567 24.27 24.53 16.25
N LEU A 568 25.24 25.13 15.54
CA LEU A 568 26.31 24.40 14.87
C LEU A 568 27.19 23.64 15.88
N PRO A 569 27.67 22.43 15.53
CA PRO A 569 28.58 21.68 16.39
C PRO A 569 29.95 22.37 16.46
N ALA A 570 30.48 22.55 17.68
CA ALA A 570 31.75 23.24 17.91
C ALA A 570 32.98 22.32 17.78
N ASP A 571 32.84 21.03 18.07
CA ASP A 571 33.97 20.10 18.26
C ASP A 571 34.06 19.04 17.14
N LEU A 572 34.41 19.46 15.92
CA LEU A 572 34.66 18.54 14.80
C LEU A 572 36.15 18.44 14.45
N THR A 573 36.62 17.22 14.19
CA THR A 573 37.96 16.96 13.68
C THR A 573 38.13 17.49 12.25
N THR A 574 39.37 17.75 11.84
CA THR A 574 39.68 18.18 10.46
C THR A 574 39.12 17.20 9.43
N GLU A 575 39.25 15.88 9.67
CA GLU A 575 38.72 14.87 8.74
C GLU A 575 37.19 14.94 8.59
N GLN A 576 36.45 15.20 9.67
CA GLN A 576 34.98 15.39 9.64
C GLN A 576 34.56 16.70 8.95
N LYS A 577 35.43 17.72 8.94
CA LYS A 577 35.17 18.99 8.24
C LYS A 577 35.49 18.90 6.75
N GLU A 578 36.50 18.12 6.37
CA GLU A 578 37.05 18.11 5.02
C GLU A 578 36.52 16.99 4.11
N LYS A 579 35.92 15.93 4.69
CA LYS A 579 35.31 14.82 3.95
C LYS A 579 33.80 14.78 4.13
N GLN A 580 33.10 14.09 3.23
CA GLN A 580 31.67 13.85 3.42
C GLN A 580 31.44 12.94 4.64
N PRO A 581 30.66 13.40 5.63
CA PRO A 581 30.43 12.65 6.85
C PRO A 581 29.36 11.58 6.67
N SER A 582 29.36 10.67 7.62
CA SER A 582 28.28 9.70 7.79
C SER A 582 27.59 9.97 9.12
N PHE A 583 26.31 9.60 9.22
CA PHE A 583 25.49 9.91 10.39
C PHE A 583 24.82 8.63 10.91
N HIS A 584 24.66 8.55 12.23
CA HIS A 584 23.77 7.58 12.85
C HIS A 584 22.42 8.23 13.14
N VAL A 585 21.34 7.67 12.60
CA VAL A 585 19.99 8.20 12.75
C VAL A 585 19.11 7.18 13.48
N GLN A 586 18.49 7.59 14.58
CA GLN A 586 17.61 6.73 15.38
C GLN A 586 16.29 6.47 14.65
N ALA A 587 16.05 5.23 14.22
CA ALA A 587 14.85 4.81 13.51
C ALA A 587 14.42 3.37 13.90
N PRO A 588 13.96 3.15 15.15
CA PRO A 588 13.62 1.82 15.66
C PRO A 588 12.53 1.11 14.84
N GLN A 589 11.60 1.87 14.23
CA GLN A 589 10.52 1.30 13.43
C GLN A 589 10.95 0.88 12.01
N LEU A 590 12.03 1.49 11.47
CA LEU A 590 12.52 1.17 10.13
C LEU A 590 13.52 0.01 10.12
N VAL A 591 14.25 -0.23 11.21
CA VAL A 591 15.24 -1.31 11.28
C VAL A 591 14.63 -2.70 11.00
N PRO A 592 13.50 -3.11 11.61
CA PRO A 592 12.86 -4.39 11.30
C PRO A 592 12.42 -4.50 9.84
N ILE A 593 11.89 -3.42 9.26
CA ILE A 593 11.47 -3.35 7.85
C ILE A 593 12.70 -3.56 6.96
N LEU A 594 13.77 -2.79 7.16
CA LEU A 594 14.98 -2.93 6.37
C LEU A 594 15.62 -4.30 6.51
N ASN A 595 15.61 -4.91 7.70
CA ASN A 595 16.08 -6.27 7.91
C ASN A 595 15.28 -7.29 7.09
N ARG A 596 13.94 -7.21 7.08
CA ARG A 596 13.08 -8.08 6.26
C ARG A 596 13.42 -7.92 4.78
N TYR A 597 13.32 -6.71 4.27
CA TYR A 597 13.44 -6.42 2.83
C TYR A 597 14.87 -6.47 2.30
N ARG A 598 15.89 -6.44 3.15
CA ARG A 598 17.30 -6.64 2.75
C ARG A 598 17.83 -8.03 3.13
N GLU A 599 16.97 -8.89 3.68
CA GLU A 599 17.31 -10.23 4.16
C GLU A 599 18.50 -10.24 5.14
N THR A 600 18.56 -9.23 6.01
CA THR A 600 19.57 -9.08 7.07
C THR A 600 18.98 -9.33 8.45
N ASN A 601 19.83 -9.59 9.44
CA ASN A 601 19.42 -9.74 10.84
C ASN A 601 20.34 -8.91 11.75
N ILE A 602 20.29 -7.59 11.57
CA ILE A 602 21.09 -6.66 12.34
C ILE A 602 20.26 -6.13 13.50
N ALA A 603 20.71 -6.40 14.72
CA ALA A 603 20.09 -5.88 15.93
C ALA A 603 20.40 -4.39 16.12
N GLY A 604 19.45 -3.62 16.65
CA GLY A 604 19.64 -2.21 16.98
C GLY A 604 18.43 -1.37 16.61
N SER A 605 18.64 -0.04 16.64
CA SER A 605 17.60 0.94 16.32
C SER A 605 18.13 2.13 15.51
N MET A 606 19.36 2.04 15.01
CA MET A 606 20.03 3.09 14.27
C MET A 606 20.17 2.71 12.80
N LEU A 607 20.10 3.70 11.93
CA LEU A 607 20.45 3.63 10.51
C LEU A 607 21.74 4.39 10.24
N PHE A 608 22.47 3.95 9.23
CA PHE A 608 23.67 4.59 8.72
C PHE A 608 23.70 4.49 7.20
N SER A 609 24.21 5.55 6.57
CA SER A 609 24.68 5.49 5.19
C SER A 609 26.06 6.12 5.11
N GLU A 610 26.94 5.47 4.36
CA GLU A 610 28.33 5.89 4.20
C GLU A 610 28.42 7.27 3.54
N THR A 611 27.64 7.48 2.47
CA THR A 611 27.58 8.75 1.74
C THR A 611 26.26 8.88 0.94
N ALA A 612 26.06 10.03 0.28
CA ALA A 612 24.92 10.30 -0.57
C ALA A 612 24.80 9.30 -1.75
N GLY A 613 23.58 8.81 -1.98
CA GLY A 613 23.30 7.87 -3.07
C GLY A 613 23.55 6.39 -2.74
N LEU A 614 23.95 6.08 -1.51
CA LEU A 614 23.88 4.73 -0.95
C LEU A 614 22.71 4.63 0.04
N ALA A 615 22.08 3.47 0.08
CA ALA A 615 20.98 3.21 0.99
C ALA A 615 21.43 3.31 2.46
N ALA A 616 20.58 3.94 3.27
CA ALA A 616 20.62 3.82 4.71
C ALA A 616 20.26 2.38 5.12
N VAL A 617 21.13 1.77 5.91
CA VAL A 617 21.02 0.39 6.38
C VAL A 617 21.13 0.33 7.91
N PRO A 618 20.57 -0.71 8.56
CA PRO A 618 20.76 -0.91 9.99
C PRO A 618 22.25 -0.96 10.39
N VAL A 619 22.61 -0.28 11.48
CA VAL A 619 24.00 -0.22 11.98
C VAL A 619 24.38 -1.53 12.67
N PRO A 620 25.42 -2.26 12.22
CA PRO A 620 25.93 -3.42 12.93
C PRO A 620 26.47 -3.07 14.32
N THR A 621 26.34 -3.98 15.29
CA THR A 621 26.86 -3.76 16.64
C THR A 621 28.38 -3.53 16.62
N GLY A 622 28.84 -2.46 17.28
CA GLY A 622 30.26 -2.11 17.33
C GLY A 622 30.81 -1.46 16.05
N HIS A 623 29.95 -1.11 15.09
CA HIS A 623 30.37 -0.38 13.90
C HIS A 623 30.93 1.00 14.27
N THR A 624 32.17 1.27 13.91
CA THR A 624 32.83 2.56 14.01
C THR A 624 33.25 3.02 12.62
N HIS A 625 33.07 4.30 12.35
CA HIS A 625 33.42 4.90 11.07
C HIS A 625 34.18 6.20 11.34
N ALA A 626 35.35 6.38 10.71
CA ALA A 626 36.24 7.52 11.00
C ALA A 626 35.56 8.88 10.76
N ARG A 627 34.58 8.93 9.83
CA ARG A 627 33.84 10.13 9.44
C ARG A 627 32.47 10.27 10.12
N LEU A 628 32.21 9.49 11.17
CA LEU A 628 30.93 9.55 11.86
C LEU A 628 30.79 10.90 12.57
N VAL A 629 29.71 11.62 12.28
CA VAL A 629 29.34 12.88 12.93
C VAL A 629 28.07 12.66 13.76
N PRO A 630 28.00 13.16 15.01
CA PRO A 630 26.76 13.11 15.79
C PRO A 630 25.62 13.81 15.05
N PHE A 631 24.46 13.16 15.00
CA PHE A 631 23.25 13.72 14.41
C PHE A 631 22.17 13.83 15.48
N GLU A 632 21.56 15.01 15.57
CA GLU A 632 20.39 15.27 16.38
C GLU A 632 19.26 15.81 15.47
N PRO A 633 18.03 15.30 15.61
CA PRO A 633 16.89 15.82 14.86
C PRO A 633 16.63 17.29 15.16
N GLN A 634 16.34 18.06 14.11
CA GLN A 634 16.12 19.51 14.24
C GLN A 634 14.68 19.82 14.65
N LEU A 635 14.51 20.79 15.56
CA LEU A 635 13.20 21.23 16.04
C LEU A 635 12.57 22.35 15.19
N GLY A 636 13.38 23.05 14.40
CA GLY A 636 12.94 24.14 13.52
C GLY A 636 13.82 24.26 12.28
N GLY A 637 13.35 25.04 11.32
CA GLY A 637 14.04 25.34 10.07
C GLY A 637 14.09 24.17 9.09
N LEU A 638 14.92 24.36 8.06
CA LEU A 638 15.22 23.36 7.03
C LEU A 638 16.72 23.11 7.01
N THR A 639 17.15 21.88 7.26
CA THR A 639 18.58 21.55 7.36
C THR A 639 18.97 20.45 6.39
N MET A 640 20.10 20.61 5.72
CA MET A 640 20.70 19.59 4.86
C MET A 640 22.02 19.17 5.50
N PHE A 641 22.13 17.90 5.89
CA PHE A 641 23.29 17.29 6.53
C PHE A 641 23.97 16.31 5.58
N GLY A 642 25.26 16.56 5.29
CA GLY A 642 25.96 15.81 4.27
C GLY A 642 25.23 15.86 2.94
N GLY A 643 25.37 14.83 2.12
CA GLY A 643 24.64 14.77 0.87
C GLY A 643 25.26 15.62 -0.24
N ARG A 644 24.57 15.61 -1.38
CA ARG A 644 25.04 16.27 -2.60
C ARG A 644 24.03 17.27 -3.11
N LEU A 645 24.51 18.50 -3.35
CA LEU A 645 23.71 19.63 -3.84
C LEU A 645 24.31 20.17 -5.13
N SER A 646 23.73 19.83 -6.27
CA SER A 646 24.13 20.42 -7.56
C SER A 646 22.96 21.18 -8.16
N SER A 647 23.10 22.48 -8.46
CA SER A 647 21.99 23.30 -8.99
C SER A 647 20.75 23.34 -8.09
N LEU A 648 20.96 23.38 -6.77
CA LEU A 648 19.88 23.53 -5.80
C LEU A 648 19.33 24.96 -5.88
N LYS A 649 18.02 25.12 -6.09
CA LYS A 649 17.39 26.45 -6.16
C LYS A 649 16.31 26.63 -5.12
N LEU A 650 16.27 27.80 -4.51
CA LEU A 650 15.15 28.29 -3.73
C LEU A 650 14.61 29.52 -4.45
N ARG A 651 13.32 29.51 -4.79
CA ARG A 651 12.64 30.61 -5.47
C ARG A 651 11.38 31.03 -4.74
N SER A 652 11.23 32.34 -4.52
CA SER A 652 10.04 32.95 -3.90
C SER A 652 9.61 32.26 -2.59
N CYS A 653 10.58 31.88 -1.76
CA CYS A 653 10.32 31.22 -0.48
C CYS A 653 10.21 32.26 0.64
N VAL A 654 9.48 31.94 1.71
CA VAL A 654 9.31 32.81 2.89
C VAL A 654 9.86 32.16 4.15
N PHE A 655 10.31 32.97 5.10
CA PHE A 655 11.02 32.52 6.31
C PHE A 655 10.31 32.98 7.60
N PRO A 656 9.06 32.54 7.85
CA PRO A 656 8.30 32.90 9.04
C PRO A 656 8.97 32.41 10.34
N GLN A 657 8.68 33.10 11.46
CA GLN A 657 9.15 32.72 12.80
C GLN A 657 10.69 32.57 12.88
N ASN A 658 11.41 33.48 12.22
CA ASN A 658 12.86 33.43 12.06
C ASN A 658 13.36 32.16 11.35
N GLY A 659 12.56 31.63 10.42
CA GLY A 659 12.91 30.58 9.48
C GLY A 659 14.36 30.68 9.01
N LYS A 660 15.10 29.57 9.03
CA LYS A 660 16.48 29.52 8.53
C LYS A 660 16.73 28.21 7.77
N LEU A 661 17.40 28.35 6.62
CA LEU A 661 17.98 27.24 5.85
C LEU A 661 19.41 27.01 6.35
N SER A 662 19.74 25.77 6.72
CA SER A 662 21.09 25.40 7.15
C SER A 662 21.67 24.30 6.28
N LEU A 663 22.87 24.53 5.73
CA LEU A 663 23.63 23.60 4.91
C LEU A 663 24.87 23.16 5.69
N ARG A 664 24.93 21.90 6.09
CA ARG A 664 25.96 21.35 6.98
C ARG A 664 26.66 20.17 6.31
N HIS A 665 27.97 20.27 6.10
CA HIS A 665 28.77 19.20 5.49
C HIS A 665 28.38 18.81 4.05
N VAL A 666 27.67 19.70 3.35
CA VAL A 666 27.18 19.47 2.00
C VAL A 666 28.29 19.68 0.98
N ALA A 667 28.18 19.03 -0.19
CA ALA A 667 29.08 19.28 -1.30
C ALA A 667 28.35 19.33 -2.65
N GLY A 668 28.82 20.17 -3.58
CA GLY A 668 28.38 20.13 -4.98
C GLY A 668 28.51 21.46 -5.72
N THR A 669 27.78 21.62 -6.82
CA THR A 669 28.02 22.71 -7.77
C THR A 669 27.45 24.04 -7.28
N SER A 670 26.15 24.29 -7.38
CA SER A 670 25.57 25.60 -7.06
C SER A 670 24.38 25.50 -6.11
N VAL A 671 24.29 26.54 -5.28
CA VAL A 671 23.10 26.87 -4.47
C VAL A 671 22.65 28.27 -4.87
N GLU A 672 21.38 28.40 -5.25
CA GLU A 672 20.80 29.62 -5.80
C GLU A 672 19.58 30.05 -4.96
N LEU A 673 19.71 31.20 -4.29
CA LEU A 673 18.60 31.96 -3.74
C LEU A 673 18.09 32.89 -4.83
N ALA A 674 17.29 32.34 -5.74
CA ALA A 674 16.81 33.01 -6.94
C ALA A 674 15.52 33.78 -6.67
N GLU A 675 15.45 35.05 -7.08
CA GLU A 675 14.22 35.86 -6.96
C GLU A 675 13.61 35.84 -5.55
N GLN A 676 14.44 36.02 -4.53
CA GLN A 676 14.03 36.02 -3.12
C GLN A 676 13.80 37.44 -2.60
N SER A 677 12.85 37.63 -1.68
CA SER A 677 12.64 38.92 -0.99
C SER A 677 13.33 38.99 0.38
N GLU A 678 13.52 37.84 1.02
CA GLU A 678 14.25 37.65 2.26
C GLU A 678 14.93 36.26 2.22
N ALA A 679 15.99 36.09 3.00
CA ALA A 679 16.55 34.76 3.27
C ALA A 679 17.42 34.76 4.52
N ARG A 680 17.38 33.66 5.28
CA ARG A 680 18.36 33.39 6.34
C ARG A 680 19.06 32.08 6.04
N LEU A 681 20.33 32.17 5.68
CA LEU A 681 21.16 31.04 5.25
C LEU A 681 22.32 30.85 6.22
N GLU A 682 22.48 29.63 6.72
CA GLU A 682 23.65 29.16 7.45
C GLU A 682 24.35 28.09 6.62
N VAL A 683 25.67 28.21 6.43
CA VAL A 683 26.50 27.24 5.72
C VAL A 683 27.67 26.87 6.61
N PHE A 684 27.87 25.57 6.86
CA PHE A 684 28.90 25.07 7.74
C PHE A 684 29.60 23.86 7.16
N ALA A 685 30.94 23.88 7.16
CA ALA A 685 31.79 22.79 6.66
C ALA A 685 31.38 22.30 5.25
N ALA A 686 30.96 23.22 4.38
CA ALA A 686 30.47 22.89 3.04
C ALA A 686 31.54 23.10 1.95
N ALA A 687 31.40 22.41 0.82
CA ALA A 687 32.20 22.62 -0.37
C ALA A 687 31.31 22.94 -1.58
N LEU A 688 31.26 24.20 -2.01
CA LEU A 688 30.35 24.68 -3.06
C LEU A 688 31.12 25.35 -4.22
N ARG A 689 30.73 25.08 -5.46
CA ARG A 689 31.22 25.84 -6.62
C ARG A 689 30.65 27.25 -6.66
N GLY A 690 29.38 27.39 -6.31
CA GLY A 690 28.57 28.58 -6.55
C GLY A 690 27.59 28.84 -5.44
N LEU A 691 27.56 30.07 -4.93
CA LEU A 691 26.49 30.61 -4.12
C LEU A 691 25.97 31.87 -4.81
N THR A 692 24.69 31.89 -5.17
CA THR A 692 24.08 33.03 -5.87
C THR A 692 22.86 33.53 -5.13
N ILE A 693 22.74 34.84 -4.95
CA ILE A 693 21.61 35.50 -4.30
C ILE A 693 21.10 36.62 -5.20
N THR A 694 19.81 36.60 -5.49
CA THR A 694 19.14 37.60 -6.34
C THR A 694 17.75 37.93 -5.82
N ILE A 695 17.28 39.14 -6.11
CA ILE A 695 15.91 39.59 -5.83
C ILE A 695 15.03 39.50 -7.08
N PRO A 696 13.69 39.48 -6.95
CA PRO A 696 12.80 39.52 -8.10
C PRO A 696 13.08 40.72 -9.01
N ILE A 697 13.09 40.51 -10.32
CA ILE A 697 13.38 41.56 -11.31
C ILE A 697 12.47 42.79 -11.12
N GLY A 698 11.20 42.57 -10.76
CA GLY A 698 10.25 43.66 -10.49
C GLY A 698 10.71 44.62 -9.39
N MET A 699 11.48 44.14 -8.39
CA MET A 699 12.03 44.97 -7.31
C MET A 699 13.23 45.82 -7.75
N LEU A 700 13.90 45.46 -8.85
CA LEU A 700 14.99 46.26 -9.43
C LEU A 700 14.48 47.43 -10.29
N THR A 701 13.27 47.29 -10.85
CA THR A 701 12.74 48.22 -11.86
C THR A 701 11.82 49.31 -11.32
N ASP A 702 11.47 49.30 -10.03
CA ASP A 702 10.58 50.31 -9.42
C ASP A 702 11.39 51.40 -8.68
N PRO A 703 11.54 52.61 -9.25
CA PRO A 703 12.30 53.70 -8.64
C PRO A 703 11.56 54.34 -7.44
N THR A 704 10.28 54.03 -7.23
CA THR A 704 9.44 54.62 -6.17
C THR A 704 9.36 53.78 -4.90
N ALA A 705 9.85 52.53 -4.93
CA ALA A 705 9.94 51.66 -3.76
C ALA A 705 10.94 52.16 -2.70
N GLY A 706 11.75 53.18 -3.00
CA GLY A 706 12.78 53.75 -2.13
C GLY A 706 12.37 54.93 -1.23
N VAL A 707 11.10 55.34 -1.19
CA VAL A 707 10.68 56.57 -0.47
C VAL A 707 9.72 56.33 0.72
N GLU A 708 9.28 55.10 0.99
CA GLU A 708 8.71 54.75 2.30
C GLU A 708 9.69 53.86 3.09
N THR A 709 10.55 54.54 3.83
CA THR A 709 11.34 54.00 4.92
C THR A 709 10.43 53.41 6.01
N THR A 710 10.07 52.13 5.89
CA THR A 710 9.78 51.15 6.97
C THR A 710 9.15 49.86 6.41
N ARG A 711 9.89 49.04 5.66
CA ARG A 711 9.60 47.59 5.61
C ARG A 711 10.74 46.81 6.26
N PRO A 712 10.61 46.43 7.55
CA PRO A 712 11.56 45.59 8.27
C PRO A 712 11.72 44.17 7.71
N ASP A 713 10.95 43.79 6.69
CA ASP A 713 10.71 42.39 6.35
C ASP A 713 11.57 41.84 5.19
N ASN A 714 12.31 42.69 4.44
CA ASN A 714 13.17 42.26 3.33
C ASN A 714 14.66 42.26 3.74
N TRP A 715 15.05 41.36 4.65
CA TRP A 715 16.41 41.26 5.16
C TRP A 715 17.06 39.92 4.78
N PHE A 716 18.30 39.99 4.28
CA PHE A 716 19.12 38.83 3.99
C PHE A 716 20.19 38.65 5.06
N GLU A 717 20.25 37.47 5.67
CA GLU A 717 21.28 37.08 6.63
C GLU A 717 21.99 35.83 6.10
N VAL A 718 23.29 35.93 5.86
CA VAL A 718 24.12 34.81 5.40
C VAL A 718 25.27 34.60 6.38
N SER A 719 25.39 33.41 6.95
CA SER A 719 26.54 33.03 7.77
C SER A 719 27.20 31.80 7.17
N VAL A 720 28.47 31.92 6.80
CA VAL A 720 29.28 30.85 6.24
C VAL A 720 30.45 30.60 7.18
N ARG A 721 30.64 29.34 7.60
CA ARG A 721 31.67 28.96 8.55
C ARG A 721 32.41 27.71 8.09
N ASP A 722 33.73 27.69 8.27
CA ASP A 722 34.60 26.53 7.99
C ASP A 722 34.40 25.93 6.57
N SER A 723 34.01 26.75 5.58
CA SER A 723 33.55 26.27 4.27
C SER A 723 34.47 26.68 3.13
N ARG A 724 34.38 25.95 2.01
CA ARG A 724 35.12 26.19 0.76
C ARG A 724 34.12 26.61 -0.31
N ILE A 725 34.19 27.85 -0.78
CA ILE A 725 33.27 28.39 -1.79
C ILE A 725 34.06 28.96 -2.95
N ILE A 726 33.85 28.44 -4.15
CA ILE A 726 34.60 28.90 -5.32
C ILE A 726 34.09 30.26 -5.79
N ASN A 727 32.79 30.40 -6.00
CA ASN A 727 32.20 31.63 -6.51
C ASN A 727 30.98 32.04 -5.69
N THR A 728 30.97 33.28 -5.21
CA THR A 728 29.82 33.89 -4.55
C THR A 728 29.39 35.12 -5.33
N TRP A 729 28.12 35.16 -5.74
CA TRP A 729 27.50 36.28 -6.43
C TRP A 729 26.31 36.81 -5.65
N ILE A 730 26.41 38.07 -5.23
CA ILE A 730 25.31 38.81 -4.59
C ILE A 730 24.83 39.85 -5.60
N GLY A 731 23.56 39.75 -6.01
CA GLY A 731 22.94 40.67 -6.96
C GLY A 731 22.73 42.09 -6.40
N PRO A 732 22.41 43.06 -7.25
CA PRO A 732 22.11 44.43 -6.82
C PRO A 732 20.77 44.52 -6.06
N GLY A 733 20.61 45.59 -5.27
CA GLY A 733 19.35 45.92 -4.58
C GLY A 733 19.02 45.06 -3.36
N ILE A 734 19.98 44.23 -2.90
CA ILE A 734 19.84 43.35 -1.74
C ILE A 734 20.18 44.13 -0.47
N ASN A 735 19.32 44.05 0.56
CA ASN A 735 19.59 44.59 1.89
C ASN A 735 19.93 43.45 2.86
N GLY A 736 21.02 43.57 3.62
CA GLY A 736 21.40 42.51 4.54
C GLY A 736 22.87 42.51 4.92
N ALA A 737 23.31 41.37 5.45
CA ALA A 737 24.70 41.11 5.77
C ALA A 737 25.10 39.67 5.50
N ALA A 738 26.36 39.46 5.12
CA ALA A 738 27.01 38.16 5.10
C ALA A 738 28.28 38.15 5.94
N GLU A 739 28.47 37.09 6.73
CA GLU A 739 29.72 36.80 7.45
C GLU A 739 30.30 35.49 6.94
N PHE A 740 31.57 35.51 6.54
CA PHE A 740 32.35 34.34 6.14
C PHE A 740 33.50 34.14 7.12
N TYR A 741 33.35 33.21 8.07
CA TYR A 741 34.32 32.93 9.12
C TYR A 741 35.14 31.68 8.83
N ASN A 742 36.47 31.79 8.83
CA ASN A 742 37.39 30.68 8.58
C ASN A 742 37.05 29.92 7.27
N CYS A 743 36.73 30.66 6.22
CA CYS A 743 36.31 30.14 4.93
C CYS A 743 37.40 30.35 3.88
N ARG A 744 37.43 29.48 2.87
CA ARG A 744 38.24 29.70 1.66
C ARG A 744 37.32 30.14 0.53
N VAL A 745 37.48 31.38 0.05
CA VAL A 745 36.64 31.95 -1.01
C VAL A 745 37.50 32.30 -2.23
N TRP A 746 37.24 31.74 -3.42
CA TRP A 746 38.04 32.14 -4.59
C TRP A 746 37.56 33.46 -5.19
N GLN A 747 36.27 33.61 -5.42
CA GLN A 747 35.68 34.82 -5.99
C GLN A 747 34.45 35.22 -5.19
N LEU A 748 34.39 36.47 -4.78
CA LEU A 748 33.21 37.09 -4.18
C LEU A 748 32.89 38.40 -4.89
N PHE A 749 31.70 38.48 -5.48
CA PHE A 749 31.18 39.70 -6.09
C PHE A 749 29.97 40.18 -5.30
N ASN A 750 30.08 41.37 -4.70
CA ASN A 750 28.96 42.05 -4.08
C ASN A 750 28.44 43.17 -5.00
N GLY A 751 27.31 42.92 -5.65
CA GLY A 751 26.66 43.88 -6.53
C GLY A 751 25.74 44.87 -5.81
N SER A 752 25.57 44.78 -4.49
CA SER A 752 24.66 45.62 -3.72
C SER A 752 25.39 46.58 -2.80
N ASP A 753 25.00 47.86 -2.84
CA ASP A 753 25.56 48.90 -1.96
C ASP A 753 25.04 48.80 -0.52
N SER A 754 23.90 48.13 -0.32
CA SER A 754 23.19 48.00 0.98
C SER A 754 23.31 46.62 1.61
N PHE A 755 24.22 45.78 1.09
CA PHE A 755 24.55 44.47 1.64
C PHE A 755 25.99 44.45 2.13
N SER A 756 26.22 44.31 3.43
CA SER A 756 27.58 44.26 3.99
C SER A 756 28.14 42.84 3.94
N VAL A 757 29.46 42.72 3.73
CA VAL A 757 30.13 41.41 3.68
C VAL A 757 31.43 41.47 4.48
N THR A 758 31.54 40.59 5.48
CA THR A 758 32.74 40.45 6.32
C THR A 758 33.40 39.08 6.13
N LEU A 759 34.74 39.05 6.18
CA LEU A 759 35.56 37.86 5.89
C LEU A 759 36.59 37.54 7.00
N PRO A 760 36.18 37.38 8.28
CA PRO A 760 37.11 37.11 9.37
C PRO A 760 37.86 35.77 9.20
N ASN A 761 39.19 35.82 9.24
CA ASN A 761 40.10 34.66 9.08
C ASN A 761 39.86 33.88 7.78
N SER A 762 39.36 34.54 6.73
CA SER A 762 38.94 33.88 5.50
C SER A 762 39.81 34.33 4.32
N PRO A 763 40.74 33.50 3.83
CA PRO A 763 41.52 33.83 2.65
C PRO A 763 40.62 33.97 1.41
N VAL A 764 40.81 35.08 0.69
CA VAL A 764 40.10 35.38 -0.55
C VAL A 764 41.08 35.65 -1.70
N LEU A 765 40.83 35.06 -2.88
CA LEU A 765 41.64 35.28 -4.09
C LEU A 765 41.18 36.50 -4.90
N GLY A 766 39.87 36.78 -4.93
CA GLY A 766 39.29 37.96 -5.58
C GLY A 766 37.99 38.40 -4.92
N ALA A 767 37.90 39.69 -4.61
CA ALA A 767 36.74 40.31 -3.95
C ALA A 767 36.37 41.64 -4.66
N VAL A 768 35.07 41.92 -4.78
CA VAL A 768 34.55 43.19 -5.31
C VAL A 768 33.47 43.73 -4.36
N ASN A 769 33.60 44.98 -3.93
CA ASN A 769 32.71 45.69 -3.00
C ASN A 769 32.50 44.96 -1.65
N VAL A 770 33.60 44.58 -1.02
CA VAL A 770 33.63 43.87 0.27
C VAL A 770 34.40 44.71 1.27
N ASP A 771 34.00 44.68 2.56
CA ASP A 771 34.72 45.38 3.61
C ASP A 771 36.17 44.86 3.70
N GLU A 772 37.15 45.76 3.88
CA GLU A 772 38.58 45.42 3.83
C GLU A 772 38.92 44.28 4.79
N SER A 773 39.57 43.23 4.27
CA SER A 773 40.08 42.09 5.04
C SER A 773 41.61 42.12 5.07
N GLU A 774 42.19 42.01 6.27
CA GLU A 774 43.65 41.97 6.49
C GLU A 774 44.31 40.72 5.85
N ASP A 775 43.53 39.68 5.54
CA ASP A 775 43.99 38.36 5.06
C ASP A 775 43.78 38.13 3.55
N LEU A 776 43.60 39.18 2.76
CA LEU A 776 43.53 39.09 1.31
C LEU A 776 44.81 38.47 0.75
N ILE A 777 44.71 37.35 0.03
CA ILE A 777 45.84 36.71 -0.64
C ILE A 777 45.83 37.15 -2.11
N PRO A 778 46.57 38.21 -2.48
CA PRO A 778 46.71 38.56 -3.89
C PRO A 778 47.43 37.43 -4.63
N VAL A 779 46.73 36.78 -5.56
CA VAL A 779 47.33 35.73 -6.39
C VAL A 779 48.38 36.37 -7.31
N ARG A 780 49.67 36.21 -6.97
CA ARG A 780 50.76 36.43 -7.92
C ARG A 780 50.89 35.19 -8.79
N ILE A 781 50.37 35.25 -10.02
CA ILE A 781 50.62 34.23 -11.04
C ILE A 781 52.08 34.39 -11.49
N GLU A 782 53.01 33.70 -10.84
CA GLU A 782 54.38 33.60 -11.32
C GLU A 782 54.49 32.49 -12.37
N ALA A 783 54.89 32.89 -13.59
CA ALA A 783 55.33 32.00 -14.67
C ALA A 783 54.42 30.79 -14.98
N GLY A 784 53.10 30.98 -15.02
CA GLY A 784 52.15 29.97 -15.51
C GLY A 784 51.99 28.73 -14.62
N THR A 785 52.41 28.79 -13.36
CA THR A 785 52.17 27.72 -12.39
C THR A 785 51.32 28.22 -11.21
N LEU A 786 50.32 27.44 -10.79
CA LEU A 786 49.48 27.70 -9.61
C LEU A 786 50.22 27.39 -8.30
N GLY A 787 51.48 27.82 -8.17
CA GLY A 787 52.42 27.44 -7.10
C GLY A 787 51.76 27.32 -5.72
N GLY A 788 51.82 26.13 -5.10
CA GLY A 788 51.26 25.83 -3.78
C GLY A 788 49.74 25.66 -3.70
N ILE A 789 48.95 26.29 -4.59
CA ILE A 789 47.48 26.28 -4.59
C ILE A 789 46.90 25.12 -5.44
N ARG A 790 47.71 24.51 -6.32
CA ARG A 790 47.27 23.44 -7.24
C ARG A 790 46.63 22.25 -6.53
N ASP A 791 47.26 21.75 -5.48
CA ASP A 791 46.75 20.57 -4.75
C ASP A 791 45.46 20.92 -4.01
N GLU A 792 45.35 22.14 -3.47
CA GLU A 792 44.15 22.63 -2.80
C GLU A 792 42.96 22.84 -3.76
N VAL A 793 43.21 23.33 -4.98
CA VAL A 793 42.21 23.45 -6.05
C VAL A 793 41.72 22.08 -6.51
N LEU A 794 42.64 21.12 -6.66
CA LEU A 794 42.31 19.75 -7.02
C LEU A 794 41.47 19.09 -5.92
N GLU A 795 41.86 19.20 -4.66
CA GLU A 795 41.08 18.68 -3.53
C GLU A 795 39.67 19.30 -3.42
N ALA A 796 39.54 20.62 -3.61
CA ALA A 796 38.23 21.28 -3.62
C ALA A 796 37.37 20.80 -4.81
N SER A 797 37.95 20.68 -6.02
CA SER A 797 37.23 20.22 -7.21
C SER A 797 36.69 18.80 -7.08
N LEU A 798 37.40 17.91 -6.37
CA LEU A 798 36.98 16.53 -6.15
C LEU A 798 35.67 16.39 -5.37
N LEU A 799 35.33 17.37 -4.52
CA LEU A 799 34.07 17.41 -3.76
C LEU A 799 32.97 18.15 -4.51
N ILE A 800 33.35 19.11 -5.37
CA ILE A 800 32.45 20.10 -5.97
C ILE A 800 31.90 19.67 -7.34
N ASP A 801 32.66 18.92 -8.14
CA ASP A 801 32.30 18.62 -9.53
C ASP A 801 31.05 17.74 -9.66
N TYR A 802 30.18 18.07 -10.64
CA TYR A 802 28.96 17.30 -10.95
C TYR A 802 29.27 15.84 -11.29
N ARG A 803 28.52 14.90 -10.69
CA ARG A 803 28.62 13.47 -10.96
C ARG A 803 27.23 12.86 -10.88
N SER A 804 26.86 12.09 -11.90
CA SER A 804 25.60 11.35 -11.92
C SER A 804 25.50 10.29 -10.82
N ARG A 805 26.65 9.81 -10.31
CA ARG A 805 26.77 8.78 -9.27
C ARG A 805 27.89 9.12 -8.29
N PRO A 806 27.66 10.00 -7.30
CA PRO A 806 28.69 10.48 -6.37
C PRO A 806 29.36 9.36 -5.57
N ALA A 807 28.56 8.47 -4.98
CA ALA A 807 29.05 7.33 -4.20
C ALA A 807 30.07 6.47 -4.94
N LYS A 808 29.93 6.31 -6.26
CA LYS A 808 30.88 5.55 -7.08
C LYS A 808 32.30 6.07 -6.94
N TYR A 809 32.48 7.39 -6.87
CA TYR A 809 33.80 7.99 -6.80
C TYR A 809 34.30 8.09 -5.37
N GLU A 810 33.42 8.48 -4.45
CA GLU A 810 33.74 8.70 -3.04
C GLU A 810 34.19 7.40 -2.35
N VAL A 811 33.56 6.27 -2.67
CA VAL A 811 33.92 4.97 -2.09
C VAL A 811 35.09 4.29 -2.81
N THR A 812 35.20 4.44 -4.15
CA THR A 812 36.29 3.78 -4.91
C THR A 812 37.66 4.42 -4.69
N HIS A 813 37.73 5.73 -4.46
CA HIS A 813 39.00 6.40 -4.15
C HIS A 813 39.54 6.02 -2.76
N GLU A 814 38.68 5.55 -1.84
CA GLU A 814 39.09 5.06 -0.52
C GLU A 814 39.42 3.56 -0.51
N GLY A 815 38.78 2.77 -1.38
CA GLY A 815 38.98 1.32 -1.51
C GLY A 815 40.37 0.88 -1.95
N GLU A 816 41.21 1.77 -2.47
CA GLU A 816 42.64 1.49 -2.71
C GLU A 816 43.48 1.49 -1.41
N ARG A 817 42.92 1.90 -0.26
CA ARG A 817 43.65 2.00 1.02
C ARG A 817 43.05 1.27 2.24
N GLN A 818 41.84 0.68 2.20
CA GLN A 818 41.28 -0.11 3.31
C GLN A 818 40.41 -1.30 2.85
N PRO A 819 40.26 -2.37 3.68
CA PRO A 819 39.47 -3.54 3.32
C PRO A 819 37.97 -3.22 3.30
N ARG A 820 37.40 -3.45 2.11
CA ARG A 820 35.99 -3.58 1.68
C ARG A 820 34.93 -3.58 2.80
N PRO A 821 33.89 -2.71 2.72
CA PRO A 821 32.72 -2.85 3.57
C PRO A 821 32.00 -4.16 3.22
N HIS A 822 31.65 -4.92 4.26
CA HIS A 822 30.91 -6.18 4.16
C HIS A 822 29.50 -5.93 3.62
N LEU A 823 29.36 -5.89 2.30
CA LEU A 823 28.12 -6.36 1.66
C LEU A 823 27.99 -7.84 2.04
N PRO A 824 26.86 -8.29 2.61
CA PRO A 824 26.66 -9.71 2.84
C PRO A 824 26.84 -10.46 1.52
N ALA A 825 27.71 -11.46 1.55
CA ALA A 825 27.93 -12.33 0.40
C ALA A 825 26.68 -13.22 0.23
N HIS A 826 26.06 -13.09 -0.94
CA HIS A 826 25.05 -13.96 -1.56
C HIS A 826 23.60 -13.81 -1.12
#